data_AF-A0A0B2XGI5-F1
#
_entry.id   AF-A0A0B2XGI5-F1
#
_cell.length_a   1.000
_cell.length_b   1.000
_cell.length_c   1.000
_cell.angle_alpha   90.00
_cell.angle_beta   90.00
_cell.angle_gamma   90.00
#
_symmetry.space_group_name_H-M   'P 1'
#
loop_
_entity.id
_entity.type
_entity.pdbx_description
1 polymer ?
#
loop_
_entity_poly.entity_id
_entity_poly.type
_entity_poly.pdbx_seq_one_letter_code
_entity_poly.pdbx_strand_id
1 'polypeptide(L)'
;MNEDQIIARTVKTGGRAYHSFHMKPAANVYNDLMHDASSHLKHCPRKSIADFMVSSVTNAALDSARPLDADYWCANLVSPVKFRQAVQTIGSCPVFKHVDLIVVEIGPHSALKGPVKQMCHEHKFDKMSYLLTIERGASTMSVSLPSRRPPPDKIQIRKGKLLVDLPIYQWNYVKELWAEPRQSKEQRAPQHLRHDVLGSRMPGGSKNEPTWRNRLRQIDLPWLKHHSLGGEAVFPAARYFGMATEAVTQMKETSSSPVEISGYTLRDVIIKAALVIPDDNYGIETLFSLRPGVHTDWWAFQVSSWSQDGHWRSHMTGIIDINVKAPGHDAARHAQGVEPGVEGRRIRLRTVFLGYAGHPHRRQAFPRRRVISRQEDVGPDRGRVTLRLASLHNRLVPSAHYRVHLRWQDGGHDLHFKPPTKAQLQNPEANAYSWTEERGVRLTINETQLVGSDGQLLLSLEGMRCVAYEAAVPQIRGTVLKEQPFMKMGWNVDMDTLTSASPVKSVGLADLVALAAWKNPGGRVLEFGALNSTAICQATELINYTATATSKPGLEALEDTIAGFDHATAINGLKAGQFNLIIPGTLTDPSKLASLLAPGGRIVSDQSTLSSLGKDFSILNLSNGIAIATGVAEQKTSGINGVRTRSIAIIYRNKPTEIPCKLVKACNALGSSWLARLADASIATSEHVVLTYDLERPLILELEPSELAGLHNIVSNASSDTWVTAGGLMKGATPEQAMASGVARSVTSEMASLDFTTLDLGLGSTTTDYAINEIDKESEYCLADGLVDISRLVPDATLNQEYGPQNSIPKATPFKPSDKLVATAKAVKVTFSHDERDDRTVGADQIHVQVMLSGVNKEHVLVMEGADSLTTFSHEIYGAVVQKGVNVEVINVGDRVFGFSADRLATFQTVSASMVQKAEQGDVPEELVTLPLAYATAIHGLTTLARVEAGEIVLILHGTGDSGAAAITISKKTKAQTYVAVRSVEEAARVAAAFDLPAENIIPQLDSNLMMRFKERTGGRVADVIFSSAYVSPTISHECWRQIAAFGRFIEIGRKTGLRRSTLDTLPPSRGASYLTFNVLDLYRQKERLLSDYLLTAT
;
A
#
# COMPACT_ATOMS: atom_id res chain seq x y z
N MET A 1 -29.19 65.62 67.60
CA MET A 1 -29.93 65.94 68.83
C MET A 1 -29.64 67.39 69.16
N ASN A 2 -30.63 68.14 69.60
CA ASN A 2 -30.44 69.49 70.14
C ASN A 2 -29.98 69.42 71.61
N GLU A 3 -29.73 70.58 72.23
CA GLU A 3 -29.16 70.71 73.58
C GLU A 3 -29.96 69.95 74.66
N ASP A 4 -31.27 69.76 74.47
CA ASP A 4 -32.16 68.98 75.35
C ASP A 4 -32.18 67.45 75.09
N GLN A 5 -31.25 66.93 74.27
CA GLN A 5 -31.23 65.53 73.81
C GLN A 5 -32.51 65.07 73.07
N ILE A 6 -33.25 65.98 72.44
CA ILE A 6 -34.39 65.66 71.59
C ILE A 6 -33.94 65.52 70.13
N ILE A 7 -34.47 64.53 69.41
CA ILE A 7 -34.16 64.35 67.99
C ILE A 7 -34.99 65.36 67.17
N ALA A 8 -34.40 66.54 66.92
CA ALA A 8 -34.92 67.53 65.98
C ALA A 8 -34.13 67.46 64.66
N ARG A 9 -34.71 66.88 63.61
CA ARG A 9 -34.13 66.88 62.25
C ARG A 9 -34.95 67.80 61.35
N THR A 10 -34.33 68.87 60.87
CA THR A 10 -34.95 69.80 59.92
C THR A 10 -35.18 69.12 58.57
N VAL A 11 -36.41 69.20 58.06
CA VAL A 11 -36.78 68.71 56.73
C VAL A 11 -36.74 69.88 55.75
N LYS A 12 -36.15 69.68 54.57
CA LYS A 12 -36.09 70.73 53.53
C LYS A 12 -37.46 70.86 52.85
N THR A 13 -38.24 71.86 53.26
CA THR A 13 -39.56 72.17 52.66
C THR A 13 -39.55 73.41 51.75
N GLY A 14 -38.38 73.99 51.49
CA GLY A 14 -38.26 75.22 50.69
C GLY A 14 -38.89 76.45 51.36
N GLY A 15 -38.94 76.46 52.70
CA GLY A 15 -39.53 77.56 53.49
C GLY A 15 -41.06 77.49 53.64
N ARG A 16 -41.71 76.43 53.13
CA ARG A 16 -43.17 76.27 53.21
C ARG A 16 -43.57 75.34 54.35
N ALA A 17 -44.65 75.69 55.06
CA ALA A 17 -45.21 74.90 56.14
C ALA A 17 -46.36 74.00 55.64
N TYR A 18 -46.00 72.92 54.95
CA TYR A 18 -46.97 71.91 54.48
C TYR A 18 -47.74 71.27 55.66
N HIS A 19 -48.96 70.81 55.40
CA HIS A 19 -49.85 70.17 56.40
C HIS A 19 -50.23 71.08 57.58
N SER A 20 -50.25 72.40 57.33
CA SER A 20 -50.67 73.41 58.30
C SER A 20 -51.75 74.32 57.70
N PHE A 21 -52.40 75.12 58.56
CA PHE A 21 -53.40 76.10 58.13
C PHE A 21 -52.84 77.14 57.14
N HIS A 22 -51.53 77.34 57.08
CA HIS A 22 -50.89 78.25 56.11
C HIS A 22 -51.04 77.80 54.66
N MET A 23 -51.34 76.53 54.39
CA MET A 23 -51.54 76.01 53.03
C MET A 23 -52.94 76.27 52.47
N LYS A 24 -53.90 76.75 53.28
CA LYS A 24 -55.29 76.97 52.84
C LYS A 24 -55.43 77.87 51.60
N PRO A 25 -54.74 79.02 51.48
CA PRO A 25 -54.84 79.86 50.28
C PRO A 25 -54.33 79.13 49.02
N ALA A 26 -53.25 78.36 49.15
CA ALA A 26 -52.72 77.56 48.05
C ALA A 26 -53.62 76.37 47.69
N ALA A 27 -54.31 75.78 48.68
CA ALA A 27 -55.24 74.68 48.46
C ALA A 27 -56.43 75.10 47.58
N ASN A 28 -56.95 76.33 47.73
CA ASN A 28 -58.05 76.81 46.88
C ASN A 28 -57.63 76.90 45.42
N VAL A 29 -56.48 77.52 45.14
CA VAL A 29 -55.92 77.60 43.78
C VAL A 29 -55.59 76.20 43.23
N TYR A 30 -55.08 75.32 44.08
CA TYR A 30 -54.80 73.94 43.72
C TYR A 30 -56.08 73.17 43.37
N ASN A 31 -57.20 73.44 44.06
CA ASN A 31 -58.50 72.84 43.76
C ASN A 31 -58.99 73.23 42.37
N ASP A 32 -58.96 74.52 42.05
CA ASP A 32 -59.37 75.05 40.76
C ASP A 32 -58.52 74.45 39.62
N LEU A 33 -57.19 74.42 39.79
CA LEU A 33 -56.27 73.81 38.82
C LEU A 33 -56.47 72.30 38.66
N MET A 34 -56.81 71.58 39.73
CA MET A 34 -57.10 70.15 39.67
C MET A 34 -58.43 69.87 38.96
N HIS A 35 -59.43 70.72 39.14
CA HIS A 35 -60.69 70.63 38.40
C HIS A 35 -60.47 70.91 36.90
N ASP A 36 -59.69 71.93 36.56
CA ASP A 36 -59.30 72.22 35.17
C ASP A 36 -58.49 71.05 34.57
N ALA A 37 -57.48 70.52 35.28
CA ALA A 37 -56.68 69.39 34.81
C ALA A 37 -57.52 68.10 34.65
N SER A 38 -58.49 67.88 35.54
CA SER A 38 -59.40 66.73 35.47
C SER A 38 -60.28 66.77 34.21
N SER A 39 -60.60 67.95 33.69
CA SER A 39 -61.36 68.11 32.44
C SER A 39 -60.58 67.67 31.19
N HIS A 40 -59.24 67.70 31.24
CA HIS A 40 -58.34 67.30 30.14
C HIS A 40 -57.95 65.81 30.16
N LEU A 41 -58.15 65.11 31.28
CA LEU A 41 -57.86 63.68 31.45
C LEU A 41 -59.01 62.80 30.92
N LYS A 42 -59.45 63.00 29.67
CA LYS A 42 -60.56 62.22 29.08
C LYS A 42 -60.18 60.83 28.56
N HIS A 43 -58.91 60.43 28.55
CA HIS A 43 -58.45 59.18 27.90
C HIS A 43 -57.34 58.43 28.67
N CYS A 44 -57.47 58.31 29.98
CA CYS A 44 -56.82 57.22 30.70
C CYS A 44 -57.94 56.34 31.27
N PRO A 45 -58.06 55.06 30.86
CA PRO A 45 -58.93 54.15 31.59
C PRO A 45 -58.45 54.19 33.04
N ARG A 46 -59.32 54.61 33.98
CA ARG A 46 -59.07 54.40 35.40
C ARG A 46 -59.03 52.89 35.58
N LYS A 47 -57.86 52.28 35.36
CA LYS A 47 -57.60 50.94 35.87
C LYS A 47 -57.86 51.06 37.36
N SER A 48 -58.88 50.33 37.83
CA SER A 48 -59.16 50.13 39.24
C SER A 48 -57.81 50.07 39.96
N ILE A 49 -57.55 51.04 40.83
CA ILE A 49 -56.38 50.94 41.72
C ILE A 49 -56.57 49.61 42.44
N ALA A 50 -55.51 48.79 42.42
CA ALA A 50 -55.48 47.47 43.05
C ALA A 50 -56.20 47.52 44.42
N ASP A 51 -56.93 46.45 44.72
CA ASP A 51 -58.20 46.43 45.47
C ASP A 51 -58.26 47.06 46.89
N PHE A 52 -57.19 47.66 47.44
CA PHE A 52 -57.16 48.28 48.77
C PHE A 52 -56.08 49.38 48.93
N MET A 53 -56.43 50.55 49.49
CA MET A 53 -55.49 51.63 49.89
C MET A 53 -55.73 52.08 51.33
N VAL A 54 -54.71 52.20 52.19
CA VAL A 54 -54.85 52.87 53.51
C VAL A 54 -54.45 54.34 53.41
N SER A 55 -55.41 55.25 53.60
CA SER A 55 -55.15 56.69 53.50
C SER A 55 -54.46 57.25 54.74
N SER A 56 -53.33 57.92 54.55
CA SER A 56 -52.63 58.66 55.61
C SER A 56 -53.27 60.01 55.96
N VAL A 57 -54.38 60.40 55.31
CA VAL A 57 -55.13 61.63 55.62
C VAL A 57 -56.30 61.29 56.55
N THR A 58 -57.08 60.28 56.19
CA THR A 58 -58.26 59.86 56.97
C THR A 58 -57.96 58.77 58.00
N ASN A 59 -56.86 58.02 57.83
CA ASN A 59 -56.53 56.81 58.59
C ASN A 59 -57.59 55.69 58.46
N ALA A 60 -58.12 55.53 57.25
CA ALA A 60 -59.07 54.45 56.91
C ALA A 60 -58.59 53.70 55.67
N ALA A 61 -58.91 52.40 55.61
CA ALA A 61 -58.74 51.61 54.40
C ALA A 61 -59.87 51.97 53.43
N LEU A 62 -59.49 52.55 52.29
CA LEU A 62 -60.34 52.92 51.18
C LEU A 62 -60.39 51.74 50.20
N ASP A 63 -61.59 51.39 49.76
CA ASP A 63 -61.80 50.45 48.66
C ASP A 63 -61.57 51.15 47.30
N SER A 64 -61.53 50.36 46.23
CA SER A 64 -61.31 50.82 44.86
C SER A 64 -62.45 51.68 44.28
N ALA A 65 -63.61 51.78 44.96
CA ALA A 65 -64.78 52.52 44.51
C ALA A 65 -64.80 53.99 44.95
N ARG A 66 -64.04 54.40 45.97
CA ARG A 66 -63.99 55.81 46.41
C ARG A 66 -63.05 56.65 45.53
N PRO A 67 -63.55 57.65 44.77
CA PRO A 67 -62.70 58.49 43.94
C PRO A 67 -61.81 59.41 44.80
N LEU A 68 -60.51 59.45 44.50
CA LEU A 68 -59.57 60.42 45.08
C LEU A 68 -59.68 61.74 44.29
N ASP A 69 -60.64 62.56 44.68
CA ASP A 69 -60.97 63.84 44.04
C ASP A 69 -60.06 65.00 44.48
N ALA A 70 -60.28 66.17 43.88
CA ALA A 70 -59.49 67.37 44.15
C ALA A 70 -59.57 67.78 45.64
N ASP A 71 -60.74 67.62 46.27
CA ASP A 71 -60.94 67.86 47.70
C ASP A 71 -60.06 66.96 48.57
N TYR A 72 -59.93 65.66 48.25
CA TYR A 72 -59.02 64.76 48.97
C TYR A 72 -57.56 65.23 48.91
N TRP A 73 -57.09 65.67 47.73
CA TRP A 73 -55.71 66.16 47.58
C TRP A 73 -55.48 67.53 48.23
N CYS A 74 -56.48 68.41 48.20
CA CYS A 74 -56.47 69.65 48.99
C CYS A 74 -56.41 69.36 50.49
N ALA A 75 -57.19 68.38 50.97
CA ALA A 75 -57.15 67.93 52.34
C ALA A 75 -55.78 67.33 52.71
N ASN A 76 -55.13 66.59 51.81
CA ASN A 76 -53.77 66.08 52.02
C ASN A 76 -52.75 67.22 52.22
N LEU A 77 -52.88 68.31 51.47
CA LEU A 77 -51.96 69.45 51.56
C LEU A 77 -52.07 70.22 52.88
N VAL A 78 -53.30 70.34 53.42
CA VAL A 78 -53.61 71.19 54.58
C VAL A 78 -53.67 70.40 55.90
N SER A 79 -54.00 69.11 55.85
CA SER A 79 -54.20 68.29 57.05
C SER A 79 -52.94 67.52 57.46
N PRO A 80 -52.80 67.15 58.76
CA PRO A 80 -51.67 66.34 59.22
C PRO A 80 -51.62 64.95 58.58
N VAL A 81 -50.41 64.50 58.22
CA VAL A 81 -50.19 63.14 57.70
C VAL A 81 -50.13 62.13 58.87
N LYS A 82 -51.18 61.31 59.00
CA LYS A 82 -51.36 60.28 60.03
C LYS A 82 -50.57 58.99 59.72
N PHE A 83 -49.28 59.11 59.42
CA PHE A 83 -48.46 58.00 58.92
C PHE A 83 -48.37 56.82 59.90
N ARG A 84 -48.13 57.09 61.19
CA ARG A 84 -48.01 56.03 62.22
C ARG A 84 -49.27 55.17 62.31
N GLN A 85 -50.43 55.83 62.34
CA GLN A 85 -51.71 55.17 62.44
C GLN A 85 -52.02 54.36 61.16
N ALA A 86 -51.61 54.87 59.98
CA ALA A 86 -51.80 54.16 58.73
C ALA A 86 -50.97 52.85 58.69
N VAL A 87 -49.72 52.87 59.15
CA VAL A 87 -48.87 51.66 59.22
C VAL A 87 -49.40 50.64 60.23
N GLN A 88 -49.90 51.09 61.38
CA GLN A 88 -50.59 50.21 62.35
C GLN A 88 -51.83 49.56 61.72
N THR A 89 -52.61 50.34 60.97
CA THR A 89 -53.80 49.84 60.27
C THR A 89 -53.41 48.78 59.23
N ILE A 90 -52.32 48.98 58.48
CA ILE A 90 -51.81 47.97 57.52
C ILE A 90 -51.40 46.68 58.23
N GLY A 91 -50.65 46.76 59.34
CA GLY A 91 -50.18 45.58 60.06
C GLY A 91 -51.27 44.80 60.79
N SER A 92 -52.32 45.47 61.24
CA SER A 92 -53.44 44.85 61.98
C SER A 92 -54.65 44.50 61.10
N CYS A 93 -54.69 44.92 59.83
CA CYS A 93 -55.83 44.66 58.94
C CYS A 93 -55.92 43.15 58.60
N PRO A 94 -57.08 42.50 58.81
CA PRO A 94 -57.24 41.06 58.56
C PRO A 94 -56.91 40.63 57.13
N VAL A 95 -57.13 41.52 56.14
CA VAL A 95 -56.88 41.27 54.72
C VAL A 95 -55.42 40.90 54.45
N PHE A 96 -54.48 41.42 55.24
CA PHE A 96 -53.05 41.19 55.05
C PHE A 96 -52.45 40.15 56.01
N LYS A 97 -53.27 39.48 56.83
CA LYS A 97 -52.82 38.56 57.90
C LYS A 97 -52.03 37.34 57.37
N HIS A 98 -52.24 36.95 56.12
CA HIS A 98 -51.62 35.77 55.49
C HIS A 98 -50.49 36.09 54.50
N VAL A 99 -50.15 37.36 54.31
CA VAL A 99 -49.10 37.79 53.37
C VAL A 99 -47.85 38.18 54.14
N ASP A 100 -46.70 37.63 53.75
CA ASP A 100 -45.40 38.14 54.23
C ASP A 100 -45.19 39.52 53.58
N LEU A 101 -45.51 40.58 54.33
CA LEU A 101 -45.55 41.95 53.84
C LEU A 101 -44.12 42.47 53.58
N ILE A 102 -43.83 42.79 52.32
CA ILE A 102 -42.63 43.55 51.96
C ILE A 102 -43.01 45.02 51.78
N VAL A 103 -42.48 45.89 52.63
CA VAL A 103 -42.71 47.34 52.54
C VAL A 103 -41.63 47.93 51.62
N VAL A 104 -42.04 48.38 50.44
CA VAL A 104 -41.14 49.04 49.49
C VAL A 104 -41.34 50.55 49.60
N GLU A 105 -40.32 51.29 50.05
CA GLU A 105 -40.36 52.77 50.00
C GLU A 105 -40.07 53.24 48.58
N ILE A 106 -41.05 53.86 47.94
CA ILE A 106 -40.92 54.52 46.64
C ILE A 106 -40.59 55.99 46.90
N GLY A 107 -39.31 56.33 46.83
CA GLY A 107 -38.81 57.67 47.08
C GLY A 107 -37.35 57.81 46.67
N PRO A 108 -36.86 59.04 46.45
CA PRO A 108 -35.49 59.28 45.99
C PRO A 108 -34.42 58.95 47.06
N HIS A 109 -34.82 58.67 48.31
CA HIS A 109 -33.96 58.23 49.40
C HIS A 109 -34.78 57.57 50.52
N SER A 110 -34.11 56.85 51.44
CA SER A 110 -34.67 56.09 52.56
C SER A 110 -35.13 56.95 53.75
N ALA A 111 -36.03 57.90 53.54
CA ALA A 111 -36.43 58.83 54.60
C ALA A 111 -37.25 58.14 55.70
N LEU A 112 -38.06 57.14 55.37
CA LEU A 112 -38.99 56.49 56.31
C LEU A 112 -38.46 55.17 56.89
N LYS A 113 -37.27 54.70 56.47
CA LYS A 113 -36.64 53.45 56.96
C LYS A 113 -36.57 53.36 58.49
N GLY A 114 -36.08 54.41 59.13
CA GLY A 114 -35.95 54.48 60.59
C GLY A 114 -37.31 54.40 61.29
N PRO A 115 -38.23 55.34 61.02
CA PRO A 115 -39.57 55.32 61.59
C PRO A 115 -40.33 54.00 61.37
N VAL A 116 -40.29 53.43 60.15
CA VAL A 116 -40.98 52.17 59.85
C VAL A 116 -40.41 51.01 60.65
N LYS A 117 -39.08 50.85 60.70
CA LYS A 117 -38.46 49.79 61.52
C LYS A 117 -38.78 49.91 63.00
N GLN A 118 -38.79 51.13 63.53
CA GLN A 118 -39.14 51.37 64.93
C GLN A 118 -40.61 51.00 65.21
N MET A 119 -41.53 51.37 64.32
CA MET A 119 -42.95 51.00 64.44
C MET A 119 -43.17 49.49 64.34
N CYS A 120 -42.50 48.82 63.39
CA CYS A 120 -42.56 47.36 63.25
C CYS A 120 -42.05 46.64 64.51
N HIS A 121 -40.95 47.13 65.10
CA HIS A 121 -40.43 46.56 66.35
C HIS A 121 -41.38 46.77 67.54
N GLU A 122 -41.91 47.99 67.70
CA GLU A 122 -42.84 48.32 68.78
C GLU A 122 -44.14 47.50 68.73
N HIS A 123 -44.66 47.23 67.53
CA HIS A 123 -45.91 46.50 67.33
C HIS A 123 -45.73 44.99 67.07
N LYS A 124 -44.49 44.49 67.14
CA LYS A 124 -44.11 43.09 66.85
C LYS A 124 -44.55 42.60 65.46
N PHE A 125 -44.42 43.44 64.45
CA PHE A 125 -44.66 43.08 63.05
C PHE A 125 -43.42 42.43 62.43
N ASP A 126 -43.01 41.28 62.96
CA ASP A 126 -41.74 40.61 62.63
C ASP A 126 -41.65 40.14 61.16
N LYS A 127 -42.80 40.00 60.49
CA LYS A 127 -42.87 39.60 59.08
C LYS A 127 -42.66 40.76 58.10
N MET A 128 -42.75 42.02 58.55
CA MET A 128 -42.62 43.16 57.65
C MET A 128 -41.15 43.44 57.31
N SER A 129 -40.74 43.09 56.09
CA SER A 129 -39.40 43.38 55.57
C SER A 129 -39.40 44.69 54.79
N TYR A 130 -38.52 45.63 55.15
CA TYR A 130 -38.45 46.94 54.50
C TYR A 130 -37.36 46.99 53.41
N LEU A 131 -37.74 47.39 52.19
CA LEU A 131 -36.88 47.55 51.02
C LEU A 131 -36.84 48.99 50.52
N LEU A 132 -35.68 49.36 50.00
CA LEU A 132 -35.39 50.66 49.41
C LEU A 132 -35.41 50.59 47.90
N THR A 133 -36.00 51.59 47.24
CA THR A 133 -35.93 51.71 45.78
C THR A 133 -34.72 52.50 45.32
N ILE A 134 -34.42 53.65 45.94
CA ILE A 134 -33.30 54.52 45.56
C ILE A 134 -32.64 55.07 46.82
N GLU A 135 -31.31 55.16 46.80
CA GLU A 135 -30.52 55.81 47.85
C GLU A 135 -29.74 56.99 47.25
N ARG A 136 -29.92 58.19 47.82
CA ARG A 136 -29.27 59.42 47.33
C ARG A 136 -27.75 59.27 47.38
N GLY A 137 -27.10 59.38 46.23
CA GLY A 137 -25.64 59.28 46.10
C GLY A 137 -25.12 57.91 45.65
N ALA A 138 -25.98 56.90 45.50
CA ALA A 138 -25.62 55.60 44.93
C ALA A 138 -25.90 55.54 43.41
N SER A 139 -25.05 54.83 42.66
CA SER A 139 -25.26 54.55 41.23
C SER A 139 -26.45 53.58 41.03
N THR A 140 -27.45 54.03 40.29
CA THR A 140 -28.85 53.54 40.24
C THR A 140 -29.08 52.18 39.55
N MET A 141 -28.30 51.13 39.82
CA MET A 141 -28.42 49.84 39.10
C MET A 141 -28.49 48.55 39.95
N SER A 142 -28.64 48.62 41.27
CA SER A 142 -28.88 47.41 42.07
C SER A 142 -29.81 47.64 43.24
N VAL A 143 -31.12 47.63 42.98
CA VAL A 143 -32.10 47.28 44.02
C VAL A 143 -31.93 45.77 44.25
N SER A 144 -31.21 45.40 45.30
CA SER A 144 -31.11 44.02 45.74
C SER A 144 -32.43 43.60 46.39
N LEU A 145 -33.41 43.19 45.57
CA LEU A 145 -34.51 42.36 46.05
C LEU A 145 -33.86 41.07 46.61
N PRO A 146 -34.00 40.77 47.91
CA PRO A 146 -33.49 39.52 48.46
C PRO A 146 -34.08 38.37 47.65
N SER A 147 -33.19 37.65 46.97
CA SER A 147 -33.48 36.62 45.99
C SER A 147 -34.31 35.50 46.61
N ARG A 148 -35.64 35.58 46.47
CA ARG A 148 -36.52 34.41 46.45
C ARG A 148 -37.34 34.24 45.16
N ARG A 149 -37.30 35.19 44.21
CA ARG A 149 -37.58 35.00 42.76
C ARG A 149 -36.94 36.15 41.95
N PRO A 150 -36.26 35.91 40.81
CA PRO A 150 -35.90 36.99 39.89
C PRO A 150 -37.13 37.41 39.03
N PRO A 151 -37.27 38.71 38.70
CA PRO A 151 -38.35 39.28 37.88
C PRO A 151 -38.19 38.98 36.37
N PRO A 152 -39.27 39.07 35.56
CA PRO A 152 -39.21 38.87 34.11
C PRO A 152 -38.56 40.08 33.40
N ASP A 153 -37.66 39.76 32.48
CA ASP A 153 -37.22 40.51 31.29
C ASP A 153 -36.55 41.89 31.44
N LYS A 154 -35.22 41.87 31.29
CA LYS A 154 -34.53 42.75 30.32
C LYS A 154 -33.59 41.92 29.46
N ILE A 155 -34.10 41.50 28.30
CA ILE A 155 -33.32 40.87 27.23
C ILE A 155 -32.35 41.91 26.66
N GLN A 156 -31.05 41.77 26.96
CA GLN A 156 -29.99 42.32 26.12
C GLN A 156 -29.52 41.21 25.18
N ILE A 157 -29.88 41.28 23.89
CA ILE A 157 -29.27 40.42 22.87
C ILE A 157 -27.84 40.92 22.63
N ARG A 158 -26.88 40.34 23.34
CA ARG A 158 -25.46 40.38 22.93
C ARG A 158 -25.19 39.08 22.17
N LYS A 159 -24.60 39.17 20.96
CA LYS A 159 -24.09 37.99 20.24
C LYS A 159 -23.04 37.31 21.13
N GLY A 160 -23.44 36.23 21.80
CA GLY A 160 -22.57 35.46 22.71
C GLY A 160 -21.61 34.55 21.93
N LYS A 161 -20.38 34.42 22.43
CA LYS A 161 -19.53 33.26 22.12
C LYS A 161 -20.07 32.07 22.93
N LEU A 162 -20.08 30.88 22.31
CA LEU A 162 -20.42 29.62 22.99
C LEU A 162 -19.43 29.41 24.15
N LEU A 163 -19.92 29.51 25.39
CA LEU A 163 -19.19 29.09 26.59
C LEU A 163 -19.44 27.59 26.77
N VAL A 164 -18.42 26.78 26.46
CA VAL A 164 -18.43 25.32 26.57
C VAL A 164 -18.10 24.84 28.00
N ASP A 165 -17.89 25.78 28.90
CA ASP A 165 -17.27 25.65 30.22
C ASP A 165 -18.19 26.15 31.36
N LEU A 166 -19.49 26.29 31.09
CA LEU A 166 -20.49 26.52 32.14
C LEU A 166 -20.55 25.28 33.08
N PRO A 167 -20.38 25.43 34.40
CA PRO A 167 -20.56 24.34 35.33
C PRO A 167 -22.01 23.84 35.27
N ILE A 168 -22.18 22.55 35.01
CA ILE A 168 -23.49 21.87 35.05
C ILE A 168 -23.98 21.83 36.51
N TYR A 169 -25.30 21.72 36.75
CA TYR A 169 -25.94 21.53 38.06
C TYR A 169 -25.02 20.84 39.09
N GLN A 170 -24.69 21.51 40.20
CA GLN A 170 -23.86 20.92 41.24
C GLN A 170 -24.66 19.89 42.03
N TRP A 171 -24.40 18.62 41.74
CA TRP A 171 -24.77 17.51 42.62
C TRP A 171 -23.78 17.46 43.79
N ASN A 172 -24.30 17.28 45.00
CA ASN A 172 -23.49 17.17 46.21
C ASN A 172 -22.83 15.77 46.28
N TYR A 173 -21.67 15.60 45.64
CA TYR A 173 -20.88 14.36 45.63
C TYR A 173 -19.96 14.20 46.86
N VAL A 174 -20.42 14.55 48.07
CA VAL A 174 -19.62 14.36 49.30
C VAL A 174 -19.33 12.87 49.60
N LYS A 175 -20.06 11.94 48.95
CA LYS A 175 -19.77 10.49 48.97
C LYS A 175 -19.62 9.99 47.53
N GLU A 176 -18.51 9.30 47.23
CA GLU A 176 -18.37 8.53 45.99
C GLU A 176 -19.37 7.37 46.00
N LEU A 177 -20.42 7.46 45.17
CA LEU A 177 -21.51 6.47 45.08
C LEU A 177 -21.29 5.42 43.98
N TRP A 178 -20.13 5.42 43.31
CA TRP A 178 -19.83 4.49 42.21
C TRP A 178 -18.52 3.76 42.46
N ALA A 179 -18.57 2.42 42.39
CA ALA A 179 -17.38 1.59 42.38
C ALA A 179 -16.90 1.48 40.93
N GLU A 180 -15.90 2.29 40.55
CA GLU A 180 -15.34 2.26 39.20
C GLU A 180 -14.46 1.01 39.00
N PRO A 181 -14.78 0.13 38.03
CA PRO A 181 -13.91 -0.99 37.70
C PRO A 181 -12.55 -0.50 37.19
N ARG A 182 -11.47 -1.21 37.53
CA ARG A 182 -10.10 -0.86 37.11
C ARG A 182 -9.98 -0.59 35.61
N GLN A 183 -10.68 -1.37 34.78
CA GLN A 183 -10.73 -1.22 33.33
C GLN A 183 -11.31 0.15 32.90
N SER A 184 -12.39 0.61 33.53
CA SER A 184 -13.00 1.93 33.26
C SER A 184 -12.02 3.04 33.60
N LYS A 185 -11.35 2.93 34.77
CA LYS A 185 -10.38 3.93 35.22
C LYS A 185 -9.20 4.04 34.25
N GLU A 186 -8.64 2.90 33.83
CA GLU A 186 -7.55 2.84 32.85
C GLU A 186 -7.96 3.37 31.46
N GLN A 187 -9.21 3.14 31.04
CA GLN A 187 -9.73 3.66 29.78
C GLN A 187 -9.96 5.18 29.80
N ARG A 188 -10.43 5.73 30.94
CA ARG A 188 -10.70 7.16 31.11
C ARG A 188 -9.44 7.99 31.33
N ALA A 189 -8.42 7.41 31.96
CA ALA A 189 -7.15 8.07 32.24
C ALA A 189 -5.98 7.29 31.60
N PRO A 190 -5.91 7.23 30.25
CA PRO A 190 -4.81 6.55 29.59
C PRO A 190 -3.50 7.32 29.84
N GLN A 191 -2.47 6.60 30.26
CA GLN A 191 -1.14 7.20 30.52
C GLN A 191 -0.43 7.63 29.23
N HIS A 192 -0.64 6.90 28.13
CA HIS A 192 -0.08 7.21 26.82
C HIS A 192 -1.22 7.37 25.80
N LEU A 193 -1.05 8.30 24.85
CA LEU A 193 -1.95 8.45 23.71
C LEU A 193 -1.84 7.25 22.76
N ARG A 194 -2.84 7.07 21.89
CA ARG A 194 -2.79 6.05 20.84
C ARG A 194 -1.57 6.29 19.96
N HIS A 195 -0.70 5.30 19.85
CA HIS A 195 0.42 5.30 18.90
C HIS A 195 -0.07 4.80 17.53
N ASP A 196 0.35 5.44 16.44
CA ASP A 196 -0.13 5.14 15.07
C ASP A 196 0.06 3.68 14.66
N VAL A 197 1.24 3.12 14.98
CA VAL A 197 1.63 1.76 14.64
C VAL A 197 1.34 0.73 15.75
N LEU A 198 1.81 0.95 16.98
CA LEU A 198 1.56 0.05 18.13
C LEU A 198 0.09 0.03 18.60
N GLY A 199 -0.63 1.14 18.49
CA GLY A 199 -2.00 1.30 18.98
C GLY A 199 -2.09 1.77 20.42
N SER A 200 -3.14 1.34 21.11
CA SER A 200 -3.41 1.68 22.51
C SER A 200 -3.32 0.44 23.39
N ARG A 201 -2.80 0.60 24.61
CA ARG A 201 -2.79 -0.46 25.61
C ARG A 201 -4.21 -0.88 25.96
N MET A 202 -4.47 -2.19 26.00
CA MET A 202 -5.79 -2.71 26.37
C MET A 202 -6.08 -2.44 27.86
N PRO A 203 -7.19 -1.74 28.18
CA PRO A 203 -7.59 -1.54 29.57
C PRO A 203 -7.98 -2.87 30.23
N GLY A 204 -7.66 -3.02 31.52
CA GLY A 204 -7.99 -4.19 32.34
C GLY A 204 -7.03 -5.38 32.19
N GLY A 205 -6.07 -5.33 31.25
CA GLY A 205 -5.10 -6.41 31.02
C GLY A 205 -4.08 -6.58 32.16
N SER A 206 -3.37 -7.71 32.20
CA SER A 206 -2.29 -7.92 33.16
C SER A 206 -1.18 -6.88 32.99
N LYS A 207 -0.61 -6.37 34.09
CA LYS A 207 0.59 -5.53 34.04
C LYS A 207 1.85 -6.34 33.70
N ASN A 208 1.84 -7.63 34.01
CA ASN A 208 2.94 -8.54 33.71
C ASN A 208 2.92 -8.97 32.24
N GLU A 209 1.72 -9.01 31.63
CA GLU A 209 1.56 -9.36 30.21
C GLU A 209 0.76 -8.27 29.47
N PRO A 210 1.34 -7.06 29.32
CA PRO A 210 0.65 -5.96 28.67
C PRO A 210 0.40 -6.28 27.20
N THR A 211 -0.76 -5.87 26.72
CA THR A 211 -1.17 -6.07 25.31
C THR A 211 -1.68 -4.75 24.76
N TRP A 212 -1.29 -4.44 23.53
CA TRP A 212 -1.72 -3.28 22.76
C TRP A 212 -2.57 -3.74 21.58
N ARG A 213 -3.65 -2.99 21.33
CA ARG A 213 -4.58 -3.23 20.24
C ARG A 213 -4.53 -2.06 19.27
N ASN A 214 -4.43 -2.35 17.98
CA ASN A 214 -4.54 -1.36 16.92
C ASN A 214 -5.38 -1.88 15.76
N ARG A 215 -5.80 -0.96 14.90
CA ARG A 215 -6.40 -1.24 13.61
C ARG A 215 -5.64 -0.45 12.55
N LEU A 216 -4.87 -1.15 11.73
CA LEU A 216 -4.06 -0.56 10.68
C LEU A 216 -4.90 -0.41 9.41
N ARG A 217 -5.05 0.83 8.95
CA ARG A 217 -5.77 1.17 7.73
C ARG A 217 -4.87 2.00 6.82
N GLN A 218 -4.92 1.73 5.52
CA GLN A 218 -4.14 2.51 4.55
C GLN A 218 -4.60 3.97 4.46
N ILE A 219 -5.87 4.27 4.80
CA ILE A 219 -6.38 5.65 4.86
C ILE A 219 -5.78 6.46 6.02
N ASP A 220 -5.52 5.81 7.17
CA ASP A 220 -4.92 6.46 8.34
C ASP A 220 -3.41 6.65 8.13
N LEU A 221 -2.77 5.70 7.47
CA LEU A 221 -1.33 5.66 7.24
C LEU A 221 -1.05 5.48 5.74
N PRO A 222 -1.16 6.54 4.91
CA PRO A 222 -1.01 6.45 3.45
C PRO A 222 0.33 5.86 2.99
N TRP A 223 1.39 6.03 3.79
CA TRP A 223 2.70 5.44 3.53
C TRP A 223 2.71 3.90 3.58
N LEU A 224 1.67 3.23 4.10
CA LEU A 224 1.55 1.77 4.02
C LEU A 224 1.38 1.29 2.58
N LYS A 225 0.69 2.07 1.74
CA LYS A 225 0.67 1.84 0.28
C LYS A 225 2.08 1.84 -0.29
N HIS A 226 3.02 2.48 0.41
CA HIS A 226 4.39 2.68 -0.01
C HIS A 226 5.33 1.51 0.30
N HIS A 227 4.80 0.42 0.83
CA HIS A 227 5.54 -0.82 1.00
C HIS A 227 4.71 -1.95 0.39
N SER A 228 4.54 -1.89 -0.93
CA SER A 228 3.93 -2.94 -1.72
C SER A 228 4.94 -4.01 -2.13
N LEU A 229 4.54 -5.27 -1.93
CA LEU A 229 5.24 -6.43 -2.43
C LEU A 229 4.23 -7.24 -3.23
N GLY A 230 4.55 -7.60 -4.48
CA GLY A 230 3.64 -8.34 -5.34
C GLY A 230 2.30 -7.62 -5.67
N GLY A 231 2.23 -6.29 -5.52
CA GLY A 231 1.02 -5.50 -5.74
C GLY A 231 0.16 -5.29 -4.47
N GLU A 232 0.48 -5.95 -3.36
CA GLU A 232 -0.24 -5.81 -2.08
C GLU A 232 0.56 -4.97 -1.08
N ALA A 233 -0.12 -4.16 -0.25
CA ALA A 233 0.53 -3.40 0.82
C ALA A 233 0.90 -4.34 1.98
N VAL A 234 2.19 -4.57 2.20
CA VAL A 234 2.72 -5.43 3.26
C VAL A 234 3.28 -4.56 4.38
N PHE A 235 3.01 -4.90 5.63
CA PHE A 235 3.58 -4.18 6.78
C PHE A 235 5.11 -4.38 6.86
N PRO A 236 5.92 -3.30 6.91
CA PRO A 236 7.38 -3.42 6.90
C PRO A 236 7.96 -4.05 8.17
N ALA A 237 9.04 -4.82 8.03
CA ALA A 237 9.72 -5.44 9.18
C ALA A 237 10.20 -4.42 10.23
N ALA A 238 10.74 -3.29 9.78
CA ALA A 238 11.21 -2.20 10.65
C ALA A 238 10.12 -1.67 11.59
N ARG A 239 8.85 -1.76 11.17
CA ARG A 239 7.72 -1.27 11.98
C ARG A 239 7.36 -2.22 13.12
N TYR A 240 7.62 -3.53 12.98
CA TYR A 240 7.51 -4.44 14.11
C TYR A 240 8.57 -4.16 15.18
N PHE A 241 9.80 -3.81 14.78
CA PHE A 241 10.83 -3.37 15.74
C PHE A 241 10.37 -2.11 16.48
N GLY A 242 9.80 -1.14 15.76
CA GLY A 242 9.21 0.07 16.35
C GLY A 242 8.09 -0.23 17.36
N MET A 243 7.22 -1.21 17.07
CA MET A 243 6.22 -1.67 18.05
C MET A 243 6.87 -2.21 19.33
N ALA A 244 7.93 -3.02 19.20
CA ALA A 244 8.62 -3.61 20.34
C ALA A 244 9.37 -2.57 21.18
N THR A 245 10.10 -1.67 20.54
CA THR A 245 10.84 -0.60 21.25
C THR A 245 9.90 0.34 21.99
N GLU A 246 8.79 0.75 21.35
CA GLU A 246 7.78 1.61 21.97
C GLU A 246 7.11 0.91 23.16
N ALA A 247 6.70 -0.35 23.00
CA ALA A 247 6.04 -1.12 24.05
C ALA A 247 6.92 -1.27 25.32
N VAL A 248 8.21 -1.59 25.15
CA VAL A 248 9.15 -1.71 26.29
C VAL A 248 9.42 -0.35 26.93
N THR A 249 9.47 0.72 26.14
CA THR A 249 9.65 2.09 26.63
C THR A 249 8.49 2.49 27.54
N GLN A 250 7.24 2.34 27.08
CA GLN A 250 6.04 2.60 27.90
C GLN A 250 6.02 1.78 29.20
N MET A 251 6.49 0.53 29.14
CA MET A 251 6.55 -0.33 30.33
C MET A 251 7.59 0.13 31.36
N LYS A 252 8.73 0.65 30.92
CA LYS A 252 9.79 1.15 31.80
C LYS A 252 9.47 2.54 32.37
N GLU A 253 8.84 3.42 31.59
CA GLU A 253 8.33 4.71 32.07
C GLU A 253 7.27 4.56 33.16
N THR A 254 6.45 3.51 33.06
CA THR A 254 5.41 3.19 34.05
C THR A 254 5.93 2.40 35.26
N SER A 255 7.20 1.99 35.25
CA SER A 255 7.80 1.20 36.34
C SER A 255 8.13 2.07 37.55
N SER A 256 8.27 1.45 38.73
CA SER A 256 8.60 2.16 39.98
C SER A 256 9.99 2.79 40.02
N SER A 257 10.86 2.45 39.06
CA SER A 257 12.24 2.95 38.97
C SER A 257 12.59 3.21 37.51
N PRO A 258 12.19 4.36 36.94
CA PRO A 258 12.48 4.70 35.55
C PRO A 258 14.00 4.80 35.34
N VAL A 259 14.49 4.12 34.31
CA VAL A 259 15.91 4.10 33.92
C VAL A 259 16.06 4.88 32.62
N GLU A 260 17.09 5.71 32.52
CA GLU A 260 17.44 6.38 31.26
C GLU A 260 17.81 5.33 30.21
N ILE A 261 17.18 5.39 29.03
CA ILE A 261 17.36 4.39 27.96
C ILE A 261 18.56 4.80 27.12
N SER A 262 19.66 4.02 27.20
CA SER A 262 20.85 4.17 26.39
C SER A 262 20.77 3.39 25.07
N GLY A 263 19.95 2.34 25.00
CA GLY A 263 19.78 1.53 23.80
C GLY A 263 18.83 0.36 23.98
N TYR A 264 18.49 -0.29 22.87
CA TYR A 264 17.61 -1.45 22.78
C TYR A 264 18.38 -2.59 22.11
N THR A 265 18.15 -3.80 22.60
CA THR A 265 18.67 -5.02 21.97
C THR A 265 17.52 -5.99 21.73
N LEU A 266 17.36 -6.44 20.50
CA LEU A 266 16.43 -7.49 20.14
C LEU A 266 17.20 -8.74 19.75
N ARG A 267 16.69 -9.90 20.16
CA ARG A 267 17.25 -11.22 19.83
C ARG A 267 16.15 -12.18 19.40
N ASP A 268 16.56 -13.23 18.69
CA ASP A 268 15.69 -14.33 18.26
C ASP A 268 14.39 -13.84 17.60
N VAL A 269 14.48 -12.75 16.82
CA VAL A 269 13.35 -12.25 16.08
C VAL A 269 13.02 -13.23 14.96
N ILE A 270 11.74 -13.50 14.74
CA ILE A 270 11.24 -14.37 13.67
C ILE A 270 9.99 -13.75 13.08
N ILE A 271 10.03 -13.45 11.77
CA ILE A 271 8.84 -13.09 10.99
C ILE A 271 8.30 -14.38 10.35
N LYS A 272 7.16 -14.85 10.86
CA LYS A 272 6.51 -16.10 10.45
C LYS A 272 5.64 -15.92 9.20
N ALA A 273 4.97 -14.78 9.10
CA ALA A 273 4.06 -14.47 8.01
C ALA A 273 4.01 -12.96 7.73
N ALA A 274 3.95 -12.59 6.46
CA ALA A 274 3.70 -11.21 6.06
C ALA A 274 2.32 -10.75 6.55
N LEU A 275 2.24 -9.52 7.06
CA LEU A 275 0.98 -8.85 7.39
C LEU A 275 0.54 -8.01 6.19
N VAL A 276 -0.42 -8.51 5.43
CA VAL A 276 -1.03 -7.77 4.32
C VAL A 276 -2.10 -6.84 4.89
N ILE A 277 -2.10 -5.59 4.45
CA ILE A 277 -3.03 -4.57 4.90
C ILE A 277 -4.02 -4.33 3.77
N PRO A 278 -5.31 -4.65 3.95
CA PRO A 278 -6.32 -4.46 2.91
C PRO A 278 -6.45 -2.98 2.50
N ASP A 279 -6.76 -2.72 1.23
CA ASP A 279 -7.17 -1.38 0.77
C ASP A 279 -8.68 -1.22 0.91
N ASP A 280 -9.18 -1.38 2.15
CA ASP A 280 -10.58 -1.16 2.51
C ASP A 280 -10.70 -0.19 3.71
N ASN A 281 -11.94 0.23 4.00
CA ASN A 281 -12.22 1.15 5.10
C ASN A 281 -12.12 0.49 6.49
N TYR A 282 -12.10 -0.85 6.55
CA TYR A 282 -12.11 -1.61 7.80
C TYR A 282 -10.68 -1.82 8.34
N GLY A 283 -9.70 -1.96 7.44
CA GLY A 283 -8.32 -2.30 7.73
C GLY A 283 -8.16 -3.66 8.38
N ILE A 284 -7.02 -3.84 9.03
CA ILE A 284 -6.69 -5.08 9.74
C ILE A 284 -6.42 -4.80 11.22
N GLU A 285 -7.02 -5.62 12.08
CA GLU A 285 -6.79 -5.54 13.51
C GLU A 285 -5.49 -6.26 13.89
N THR A 286 -4.66 -5.60 14.69
CA THR A 286 -3.39 -6.13 15.18
C THR A 286 -3.32 -6.08 16.70
N LEU A 287 -2.77 -7.14 17.28
CA LEU A 287 -2.41 -7.23 18.69
C LEU A 287 -0.90 -7.35 18.83
N PHE A 288 -0.33 -6.56 19.73
CA PHE A 288 1.04 -6.70 20.20
C PHE A 288 1.00 -7.11 21.67
N SER A 289 1.68 -8.18 22.05
CA SER A 289 1.74 -8.65 23.44
C SER A 289 3.19 -8.74 23.89
N LEU A 290 3.45 -8.31 25.12
CA LEU A 290 4.75 -8.43 25.79
C LEU A 290 4.58 -9.36 27.00
N ARG A 291 5.55 -10.22 27.30
CA ARG A 291 5.57 -11.08 28.49
C ARG A 291 7.01 -11.27 28.99
N PRO A 292 7.23 -11.53 30.29
CA PRO A 292 8.57 -11.82 30.79
C PRO A 292 9.08 -13.14 30.17
N GLY A 293 10.37 -13.19 29.85
CA GLY A 293 11.02 -14.42 29.39
C GLY A 293 11.05 -15.46 30.52
N VAL A 294 10.77 -16.73 30.19
CA VAL A 294 10.67 -17.81 31.18
C VAL A 294 12.03 -18.12 31.85
N HIS A 295 13.14 -17.86 31.14
CA HIS A 295 14.50 -18.19 31.59
C HIS A 295 15.48 -17.00 31.46
N THR A 296 14.98 -15.79 31.26
CA THR A 296 15.80 -14.59 31.00
C THR A 296 15.11 -13.34 31.56
N ASP A 297 15.88 -12.33 31.97
CA ASP A 297 15.34 -11.00 32.36
C ASP A 297 14.78 -10.19 31.16
N TRP A 298 14.79 -10.77 29.97
CA TRP A 298 14.36 -10.18 28.71
C TRP A 298 12.85 -10.29 28.54
N TRP A 299 12.26 -9.37 27.78
CA TRP A 299 10.84 -9.41 27.44
C TRP A 299 10.62 -10.14 26.12
N ALA A 300 9.79 -11.19 26.12
CA ALA A 300 9.32 -11.81 24.89
C ALA A 300 8.14 -11.02 24.32
N PHE A 301 8.14 -10.78 23.01
CA PHE A 301 7.06 -10.11 22.32
C PHE A 301 6.48 -10.96 21.19
N GLN A 302 5.21 -10.70 20.87
CA GLN A 302 4.50 -11.29 19.75
C GLN A 302 3.59 -10.27 19.07
N VAL A 303 3.51 -10.34 17.74
CA VAL A 303 2.56 -9.58 16.93
C VAL A 303 1.66 -10.54 16.17
N SER A 304 0.34 -10.33 16.29
CA SER A 304 -0.68 -11.11 15.59
C SER A 304 -1.76 -10.22 14.99
N SER A 305 -2.44 -10.69 13.95
CA SER A 305 -3.59 -10.00 13.37
C SER A 305 -4.82 -10.89 13.29
N TRP A 306 -5.99 -10.27 13.19
CA TRP A 306 -7.25 -10.97 12.96
C TRP A 306 -7.42 -11.19 11.45
N SER A 307 -7.41 -12.45 11.00
CA SER A 307 -7.67 -12.80 9.60
C SER A 307 -9.15 -12.67 9.27
N GLN A 308 -9.47 -12.46 7.99
CA GLN A 308 -10.85 -12.52 7.49
C GLN A 308 -11.45 -13.92 7.66
N ASP A 309 -10.61 -14.96 7.69
CA ASP A 309 -11.02 -16.36 7.92
C ASP A 309 -11.33 -16.69 9.39
N GLY A 310 -11.49 -15.67 10.25
CA GLY A 310 -11.95 -15.83 11.64
C GLY A 310 -10.93 -16.40 12.63
N HIS A 311 -9.63 -16.36 12.33
CA HIS A 311 -8.57 -16.82 13.24
C HIS A 311 -7.45 -15.78 13.42
N TRP A 312 -6.78 -15.82 14.58
CA TRP A 312 -5.58 -15.03 14.83
C TRP A 312 -4.38 -15.60 14.08
N ARG A 313 -3.71 -14.76 13.29
CA ARG A 313 -2.48 -15.11 12.59
C ARG A 313 -1.27 -14.49 13.29
N SER A 314 -0.27 -15.31 13.64
CA SER A 314 0.98 -14.83 14.23
C SER A 314 1.93 -14.37 13.12
N HIS A 315 2.41 -13.12 13.23
CA HIS A 315 3.28 -12.50 12.24
C HIS A 315 4.74 -12.44 12.68
N MET A 316 5.00 -11.96 13.89
CA MET A 316 6.36 -11.81 14.40
C MET A 316 6.45 -12.20 15.87
N THR A 317 7.57 -12.81 16.25
CA THR A 317 7.94 -13.11 17.64
C THR A 317 9.40 -12.76 17.87
N GLY A 318 9.79 -12.42 19.09
CA GLY A 318 11.19 -12.22 19.45
C GLY A 318 11.35 -11.89 20.93
N ILE A 319 12.56 -11.60 21.37
CA ILE A 319 12.85 -11.07 22.70
C ILE A 319 13.54 -9.71 22.60
N ILE A 320 13.33 -8.84 23.59
CA ILE A 320 13.85 -7.48 23.64
C ILE A 320 14.25 -7.11 25.07
N ASP A 321 15.34 -6.36 25.20
CA ASP A 321 15.78 -5.75 26.45
C ASP A 321 16.39 -4.35 26.20
N ILE A 322 16.54 -3.57 27.27
CA ILE A 322 17.12 -2.21 27.25
C ILE A 322 18.45 -2.16 27.99
N ASN A 323 19.33 -1.24 27.59
CA ASN A 323 20.57 -0.89 28.31
C ASN A 323 21.58 -2.04 28.51
N VAL A 324 21.49 -3.09 27.69
CA VAL A 324 22.49 -4.17 27.65
C VAL A 324 23.81 -3.61 27.10
N LYS A 325 24.93 -3.79 27.82
CA LYS A 325 26.27 -3.50 27.29
C LYS A 325 26.48 -4.36 26.04
N ALA A 326 26.49 -3.74 24.86
CA ALA A 326 26.80 -4.45 23.62
C ALA A 326 28.21 -5.07 23.73
N PRO A 327 28.44 -6.28 23.22
CA PRO A 327 29.75 -6.91 23.25
C PRO A 327 30.77 -6.16 22.36
N GLY A 328 31.45 -5.15 22.90
CA GLY A 328 32.59 -4.47 22.25
C GLY A 328 32.30 -3.83 20.88
N HIS A 329 31.06 -3.36 20.63
CA HIS A 329 30.60 -2.78 19.36
C HIS A 329 30.48 -1.24 19.40
N ASP A 330 31.33 -0.54 20.16
CA ASP A 330 31.31 0.95 20.13
C ASP A 330 32.03 1.53 18.90
N ALA A 331 32.83 0.72 18.18
CA ALA A 331 33.52 1.10 16.95
C ALA A 331 32.98 0.30 15.75
N ALA A 332 32.82 0.97 14.60
CA ALA A 332 32.41 0.33 13.36
C ALA A 332 33.42 -0.77 12.98
N ARG A 333 32.93 -2.01 12.81
CA ARG A 333 33.75 -3.13 12.32
C ARG A 333 33.76 -3.07 10.80
N HIS A 334 34.78 -2.46 10.22
CA HIS A 334 34.99 -2.51 8.77
C HIS A 334 35.64 -3.85 8.40
N ALA A 335 35.21 -4.48 7.31
CA ALA A 335 36.06 -5.47 6.63
C ALA A 335 37.32 -4.76 6.12
N GLN A 336 38.50 -5.16 6.60
CA GLN A 336 39.77 -4.61 6.12
C GLN A 336 39.94 -4.86 4.60
N GLY A 337 40.38 -3.85 3.84
CA GLY A 337 40.89 -4.03 2.48
C GLY A 337 39.94 -3.82 1.30
N VAL A 338 38.91 -2.96 1.40
CA VAL A 338 38.03 -2.65 0.25
C VAL A 338 38.41 -1.32 -0.39
N GLU A 339 39.05 -1.38 -1.56
CA GLU A 339 39.08 -0.23 -2.49
C GLU A 339 37.70 -0.05 -3.17
N PRO A 340 37.26 1.19 -3.42
CA PRO A 340 35.95 1.50 -3.98
C PRO A 340 35.84 1.05 -5.45
N GLY A 341 35.31 -0.16 -5.68
CA GLY A 341 35.09 -0.70 -7.03
C GLY A 341 33.92 -0.07 -7.81
N VAL A 342 33.06 0.72 -7.17
CA VAL A 342 32.04 1.51 -7.88
C VAL A 342 31.87 2.84 -7.18
N GLU A 343 32.24 3.92 -7.87
CA GLU A 343 31.87 5.27 -7.51
C GLU A 343 30.33 5.35 -7.57
N GLY A 344 29.69 5.16 -6.41
CA GLY A 344 28.25 5.37 -6.27
C GLY A 344 27.97 6.84 -6.60
N ARG A 345 27.66 7.13 -7.87
CA ARG A 345 27.30 8.46 -8.35
C ARG A 345 26.37 9.10 -7.33
N ARG A 346 26.72 10.32 -6.86
CA ARG A 346 25.85 11.18 -6.05
C ARG A 346 24.44 11.17 -6.63
N ILE A 347 23.56 10.35 -6.07
CA ILE A 347 22.13 10.39 -6.39
C ILE A 347 21.61 11.67 -5.73
N ARG A 348 21.53 12.77 -6.49
CA ARG A 348 20.72 13.92 -6.10
C ARG A 348 19.27 13.42 -6.00
N LEU A 349 18.68 13.55 -4.81
CA LEU A 349 17.29 13.26 -4.46
C LEU A 349 16.29 14.17 -5.20
N ARG A 350 16.34 14.16 -6.53
CA ARG A 350 15.22 14.51 -7.38
C ARG A 350 14.90 13.44 -8.42
N THR A 351 15.75 12.42 -8.58
CA THR A 351 15.53 11.43 -9.65
C THR A 351 16.07 10.03 -9.32
N VAL A 352 15.79 9.55 -8.10
CA VAL A 352 15.56 8.11 -7.80
C VAL A 352 14.41 8.07 -6.81
N PHE A 353 13.20 8.26 -7.32
CA PHE A 353 11.98 8.00 -6.57
C PHE A 353 11.81 6.48 -6.49
N LEU A 354 11.97 5.92 -5.28
CA LEU A 354 11.27 4.68 -4.93
C LEU A 354 9.79 5.00 -5.16
N GLY A 355 9.24 4.46 -6.24
CA GLY A 355 7.88 4.78 -6.66
C GLY A 355 6.87 4.28 -5.65
N TYR A 356 6.50 5.14 -4.71
CA TYR A 356 5.15 5.20 -4.19
C TYR A 356 4.74 6.66 -4.08
N ALA A 357 3.55 6.92 -4.60
CA ALA A 357 3.16 8.18 -5.22
C ALA A 357 3.48 9.45 -4.40
N GLY A 358 4.07 10.42 -5.08
CA GLY A 358 4.22 11.79 -4.60
C GLY A 358 2.95 12.60 -4.82
N HIS A 359 2.65 13.49 -3.87
CA HIS A 359 1.76 14.63 -4.08
C HIS A 359 2.36 15.62 -5.13
N PRO A 360 1.52 16.45 -5.76
CA PRO A 360 1.82 17.13 -7.01
C PRO A 360 2.70 18.35 -6.76
N HIS A 361 3.78 18.51 -7.52
CA HIS A 361 4.16 19.77 -8.18
C HIS A 361 5.51 19.60 -8.91
N ARG A 362 5.51 20.07 -10.17
CA ARG A 362 6.60 20.20 -11.15
C ARG A 362 7.03 18.94 -11.93
N ARG A 363 6.54 18.93 -13.18
CA ARG A 363 6.96 18.08 -14.31
C ARG A 363 8.47 18.23 -14.56
N GLN A 364 9.21 17.12 -14.53
CA GLN A 364 10.45 16.92 -15.28
C GLN A 364 10.50 15.46 -15.74
N ALA A 365 10.80 15.27 -17.02
CA ALA A 365 10.71 14.01 -17.75
C ALA A 365 11.69 12.93 -17.25
N PHE A 366 11.26 11.67 -17.27
CA PHE A 366 12.07 10.48 -16.98
C PHE A 366 12.65 9.87 -18.26
N PRO A 367 13.92 9.45 -18.32
CA PRO A 367 14.42 8.60 -19.40
C PRO A 367 14.35 7.09 -19.03
N ARG A 368 13.80 6.33 -19.99
CA ARG A 368 13.85 4.89 -20.32
C ARG A 368 14.35 3.85 -19.28
N ARG A 369 13.51 2.82 -19.08
CA ARG A 369 13.81 1.48 -18.50
C ARG A 369 15.18 0.98 -18.97
N ARG A 370 16.10 0.69 -18.04
CA ARG A 370 17.25 -0.20 -18.29
C ARG A 370 16.96 -1.55 -17.65
N VAL A 371 16.84 -2.57 -18.49
CA VAL A 371 17.05 -3.97 -18.12
C VAL A 371 18.54 -4.07 -17.76
N ILE A 372 18.85 -4.34 -16.49
CA ILE A 372 20.21 -4.72 -16.11
C ILE A 372 20.35 -6.16 -16.60
N SER A 373 21.20 -6.34 -17.62
CA SER A 373 21.61 -7.63 -18.15
C SER A 373 22.11 -8.53 -17.02
N ARG A 374 21.68 -9.79 -17.05
CA ARG A 374 22.34 -10.90 -16.35
C ARG A 374 23.83 -10.82 -16.68
N GLN A 375 24.65 -10.48 -15.71
CA GLN A 375 26.06 -10.81 -15.73
C GLN A 375 26.29 -11.61 -14.45
N GLU A 376 26.45 -12.93 -14.62
CA GLU A 376 26.72 -13.88 -13.56
C GLU A 376 28.18 -13.72 -13.12
N ASP A 377 28.50 -12.66 -12.38
CA ASP A 377 29.79 -12.56 -11.72
C ASP A 377 29.65 -13.10 -10.29
N VAL A 378 30.34 -14.22 -10.05
CA VAL A 378 30.48 -14.89 -8.76
C VAL A 378 31.46 -14.06 -7.91
N GLY A 379 30.93 -13.05 -7.23
CA GLY A 379 31.67 -12.25 -6.25
C GLY A 379 30.75 -11.74 -5.13
N PRO A 380 31.28 -11.40 -3.95
CA PRO A 380 30.50 -10.76 -2.91
C PRO A 380 30.09 -9.35 -3.37
N ASP A 381 28.84 -9.19 -3.78
CA ASP A 381 28.21 -7.89 -4.08
C ASP A 381 28.19 -7.02 -2.82
N ARG A 382 29.23 -6.18 -2.64
CA ARG A 382 29.38 -5.28 -1.49
C ARG A 382 28.93 -3.87 -1.88
N GLY A 383 27.91 -3.34 -1.19
CA GLY A 383 27.31 -2.03 -1.50
C GLY A 383 27.44 -1.03 -0.34
N ARG A 384 27.78 0.24 -0.64
CA ARG A 384 27.72 1.35 0.32
C ARG A 384 26.48 2.20 0.05
N VAL A 385 25.67 2.47 1.07
CA VAL A 385 24.49 3.34 0.95
C VAL A 385 24.53 4.41 2.04
N THR A 386 24.70 5.68 1.66
CA THR A 386 24.59 6.80 2.61
C THR A 386 23.11 7.10 2.87
N LEU A 387 22.68 7.05 4.13
CA LEU A 387 21.29 7.26 4.54
C LEU A 387 21.18 8.49 5.44
N ARG A 388 20.25 9.41 5.13
CA ARG A 388 19.92 10.53 6.04
C ARG A 388 18.99 10.05 7.16
N LEU A 389 19.27 10.47 8.40
CA LEU A 389 18.61 10.03 9.64
C LEU A 389 17.07 10.14 9.61
N ALA A 390 16.51 11.07 8.84
CA ALA A 390 15.06 11.26 8.69
C ALA A 390 14.35 10.10 7.94
N SER A 391 15.10 9.11 7.44
CA SER A 391 14.63 8.05 6.51
C SER A 391 14.75 6.63 7.07
N LEU A 392 15.04 6.47 8.37
CA LEU A 392 15.25 5.18 9.06
C LEU A 392 14.09 4.19 8.90
N HIS A 393 12.92 4.64 8.46
CA HIS A 393 11.72 3.82 8.36
C HIS A 393 11.67 2.76 7.24
N ASN A 394 12.41 2.93 6.12
CA ASN A 394 12.15 2.12 4.91
C ASN A 394 13.39 1.54 4.18
N ARG A 395 14.62 1.66 4.69
CA ARG A 395 15.83 1.28 3.91
C ARG A 395 16.96 0.63 4.72
N LEU A 396 16.67 -0.47 5.42
CA LEU A 396 17.69 -1.28 6.11
C LEU A 396 18.02 -2.60 5.40
N VAL A 397 17.63 -2.78 4.13
CA VAL A 397 18.03 -3.94 3.33
C VAL A 397 18.87 -3.47 2.14
N PRO A 398 20.18 -3.72 2.17
CA PRO A 398 21.05 -3.28 1.07
C PRO A 398 21.02 -4.26 -0.08
N SER A 399 20.86 -3.69 -1.29
CA SER A 399 21.36 -4.06 -2.62
C SER A 399 21.58 -5.53 -3.05
N ALA A 400 21.07 -6.55 -2.36
CA ALA A 400 21.02 -7.93 -2.82
C ALA A 400 19.56 -8.30 -3.15
N HIS A 401 19.14 -7.94 -4.37
CA HIS A 401 17.90 -8.33 -5.06
C HIS A 401 16.58 -7.79 -4.47
N TYR A 402 15.82 -7.07 -5.31
CA TYR A 402 14.56 -6.38 -4.99
C TYR A 402 13.33 -7.29 -4.79
N ARG A 403 13.52 -8.53 -4.31
CA ARG A 403 12.45 -9.51 -4.11
C ARG A 403 12.75 -10.42 -2.92
N VAL A 404 12.88 -9.89 -1.70
CA VAL A 404 13.28 -10.69 -0.54
C VAL A 404 12.36 -10.43 0.66
N HIS A 405 11.71 -11.50 1.13
CA HIS A 405 10.99 -11.61 2.39
C HIS A 405 11.99 -11.89 3.54
N LEU A 406 11.87 -11.14 4.64
CA LEU A 406 12.73 -11.34 5.81
C LEU A 406 12.24 -12.55 6.60
N ARG A 407 13.04 -13.61 6.63
CA ARG A 407 12.87 -14.72 7.58
C ARG A 407 14.11 -14.80 8.45
N TRP A 408 13.99 -14.27 9.65
CA TRP A 408 14.98 -14.49 10.69
C TRP A 408 14.62 -15.82 11.36
N GLN A 409 15.47 -16.83 11.21
CA GLN A 409 15.31 -18.14 11.85
C GLN A 409 16.65 -18.51 12.48
N ASP A 410 16.62 -18.96 13.73
CA ASP A 410 17.63 -19.71 14.49
C ASP A 410 19.11 -19.32 14.32
N GLY A 411 19.65 -18.67 15.35
CA GLY A 411 21.07 -18.34 15.51
C GLY A 411 21.22 -16.99 16.19
N GLY A 412 21.79 -16.97 17.40
CA GLY A 412 21.87 -15.80 18.27
C GLY A 412 22.65 -14.64 17.66
N HIS A 413 21.95 -13.79 16.93
CA HIS A 413 22.48 -12.55 16.38
C HIS A 413 21.59 -11.39 16.81
N ASP A 414 22.24 -10.29 17.17
CA ASP A 414 21.62 -9.20 17.91
C ASP A 414 21.25 -8.08 16.95
N LEU A 415 20.02 -7.57 17.09
CA LEU A 415 19.65 -6.26 16.58
C LEU A 415 19.90 -5.26 17.72
N HIS A 416 20.94 -4.44 17.57
CA HIS A 416 21.25 -3.36 18.49
C HIS A 416 20.81 -2.03 17.91
N PHE A 417 20.09 -1.24 18.70
CA PHE A 417 19.62 0.08 18.31
C PHE A 417 19.92 1.10 19.41
N LYS A 418 20.51 2.23 19.02
CA LYS A 418 20.81 3.36 19.92
C LYS A 418 20.03 4.60 19.47
N PRO A 419 19.23 5.22 20.37
CA PRO A 419 18.59 6.50 20.06
C PRO A 419 19.63 7.56 19.67
N PRO A 420 19.39 8.35 18.61
CA PRO A 420 20.34 9.38 18.20
C PRO A 420 20.39 10.52 19.23
N THR A 421 21.58 11.06 19.45
CA THR A 421 21.79 12.20 20.35
C THR A 421 21.21 13.49 19.76
N LYS A 422 20.97 14.50 20.60
CA LYS A 422 20.51 15.82 20.14
C LYS A 422 21.44 16.44 19.09
N ALA A 423 22.75 16.21 19.18
CA ALA A 423 23.74 16.67 18.20
C ALA A 423 23.61 15.95 16.85
N GLN A 424 23.42 14.63 16.85
CA GLN A 424 23.18 13.83 15.64
C GLN A 424 21.85 14.18 14.96
N LEU A 425 20.82 14.58 15.72
CA LEU A 425 19.56 15.07 15.16
C LEU A 425 19.69 16.43 14.46
N GLN A 426 20.61 17.28 14.92
CA GLN A 426 20.90 18.56 14.29
C GLN A 426 21.69 18.41 12.98
N ASN A 427 22.53 17.37 12.87
CA ASN A 427 23.23 17.00 11.63
C ASN A 427 22.88 15.56 11.20
N PRO A 428 21.74 15.35 10.51
CA PRO A 428 21.14 14.05 10.28
C PRO A 428 21.80 13.26 9.13
N GLU A 429 23.13 13.28 9.05
CA GLU A 429 23.91 12.47 8.12
C GLU A 429 24.39 11.18 8.80
N ALA A 430 24.15 10.04 8.16
CA ALA A 430 24.65 8.74 8.59
C ALA A 430 25.08 7.90 7.38
N ASN A 431 25.99 6.96 7.61
CA ASN A 431 26.43 6.00 6.62
C ASN A 431 25.86 4.62 6.98
N ALA A 432 25.17 3.98 6.04
CA ALA A 432 24.79 2.59 6.18
C ALA A 432 25.76 1.70 5.41
N TYR A 433 26.23 0.65 6.08
CA TYR A 433 27.10 -0.36 5.53
C TYR A 433 26.35 -1.68 5.58
N SER A 434 26.46 -2.47 4.52
CA SER A 434 25.97 -3.84 4.54
C SER A 434 26.71 -4.67 3.54
N TRP A 435 26.82 -5.93 3.90
CA TRP A 435 27.46 -6.94 3.10
C TRP A 435 26.73 -8.26 3.34
N THR A 436 26.81 -9.13 2.36
CA THR A 436 26.29 -10.49 2.44
C THR A 436 27.42 -11.41 2.87
N GLU A 437 27.26 -12.11 3.99
CA GLU A 437 28.19 -13.16 4.42
C GLU A 437 27.99 -14.44 3.59
N GLU A 438 26.74 -14.87 3.44
CA GLU A 438 26.38 -16.08 2.70
C GLU A 438 25.25 -15.80 1.70
N ARG A 439 25.38 -16.33 0.48
CA ARG A 439 24.36 -16.22 -0.58
C ARG A 439 24.01 -17.61 -1.12
N GLY A 440 22.76 -17.98 -0.92
CA GLY A 440 22.09 -19.16 -1.49
C GLY A 440 21.25 -18.86 -2.71
N VAL A 441 20.57 -19.88 -3.23
CA VAL A 441 19.71 -19.75 -4.42
C VAL A 441 18.50 -18.87 -4.13
N ARG A 442 17.93 -18.96 -2.92
CA ARG A 442 16.79 -18.16 -2.48
C ARG A 442 16.97 -17.53 -1.11
N LEU A 443 18.08 -17.76 -0.39
CA LEU A 443 18.36 -17.22 0.94
C LEU A 443 19.66 -16.41 0.91
N THR A 444 19.73 -15.31 1.66
CA THR A 444 20.96 -14.56 1.92
C THR A 444 21.10 -14.27 3.40
N ILE A 445 22.33 -14.28 3.91
CA ILE A 445 22.68 -13.82 5.26
C ILE A 445 23.38 -12.48 5.11
N ASN A 446 22.75 -11.43 5.64
CA ASN A 446 23.21 -10.06 5.50
C ASN A 446 23.57 -9.48 6.86
N GLU A 447 24.64 -8.73 6.87
CA GLU A 447 25.04 -7.85 7.95
C GLU A 447 24.67 -6.43 7.57
N THR A 448 24.21 -5.61 8.51
CA THR A 448 23.89 -4.20 8.27
C THR A 448 24.23 -3.33 9.46
N GLN A 449 24.95 -2.24 9.24
CA GLN A 449 25.30 -1.26 10.26
C GLN A 449 24.91 0.15 9.82
N LEU A 450 24.41 0.96 10.75
CA LEU A 450 24.20 2.40 10.55
C LEU A 450 25.11 3.17 11.49
N VAL A 451 25.94 4.04 10.93
CA VAL A 451 26.93 4.83 11.67
C VAL A 451 26.60 6.31 11.51
N GLY A 452 26.50 7.04 12.62
CA GLY A 452 26.26 8.49 12.64
C GLY A 452 27.42 9.30 12.05
N SER A 453 27.20 10.59 11.84
CA SER A 453 28.21 11.54 11.35
C SER A 453 29.42 11.70 12.29
N ASP A 454 29.25 11.38 13.57
CA ASP A 454 30.29 11.34 14.61
C ASP A 454 31.06 10.02 14.69
N GLY A 455 30.75 9.06 13.80
CA GLY A 455 31.38 7.74 13.79
C GLY A 455 30.79 6.75 14.79
N GLN A 456 29.77 7.12 15.57
CA GLN A 456 29.12 6.20 16.50
C GLN A 456 28.15 5.25 15.80
N LEU A 457 28.13 3.98 16.23
CA LEU A 457 27.17 2.99 15.76
C LEU A 457 25.77 3.31 16.32
N LEU A 458 24.80 3.51 15.43
CA LEU A 458 23.39 3.76 15.73
C LEU A 458 22.53 2.51 15.62
N LEU A 459 22.90 1.61 14.70
CA LEU A 459 22.22 0.36 14.46
C LEU A 459 23.23 -0.71 14.06
N SER A 460 23.14 -1.90 14.65
CA SER A 460 23.77 -3.13 14.16
C SER A 460 22.69 -4.17 13.95
N LEU A 461 22.68 -4.77 12.77
CA LEU A 461 21.84 -5.90 12.38
C LEU A 461 22.78 -7.02 11.98
N GLU A 462 22.87 -8.02 12.85
CA GLU A 462 23.78 -9.14 12.65
C GLU A 462 23.01 -10.40 12.23
N GLY A 463 23.59 -11.19 11.33
CA GLY A 463 23.06 -12.47 10.87
C GLY A 463 21.67 -12.41 10.24
N MET A 464 21.31 -11.30 9.58
CA MET A 464 19.96 -11.11 9.01
C MET A 464 19.71 -12.07 7.85
N ARG A 465 18.91 -13.10 8.09
CA ARG A 465 18.48 -14.07 7.07
C ARG A 465 17.31 -13.52 6.23
N CYS A 466 17.45 -13.58 4.91
CA CYS A 466 16.48 -13.02 3.97
C CYS A 466 16.19 -14.02 2.83
N VAL A 467 14.92 -14.38 2.61
CA VAL A 467 14.47 -15.38 1.63
C VAL A 467 13.71 -14.72 0.47
N ALA A 468 13.87 -15.15 -0.78
CA ALA A 468 13.21 -14.53 -1.93
C ALA A 468 11.66 -14.48 -1.80
N TYR A 469 11.05 -13.33 -2.08
CA TYR A 469 9.64 -13.00 -1.87
C TYR A 469 8.67 -13.87 -2.68
N GLU A 470 9.07 -14.32 -3.87
CA GLU A 470 8.30 -15.29 -4.69
C GLU A 470 7.98 -16.59 -3.95
N ALA A 471 8.65 -16.88 -2.83
CA ALA A 471 8.37 -18.02 -1.95
C ALA A 471 7.23 -17.79 -0.94
N ALA A 472 6.96 -16.53 -0.57
CA ALA A 472 6.31 -16.20 0.69
C ALA A 472 4.84 -15.78 0.56
N VAL A 473 4.43 -15.32 -0.62
CA VAL A 473 3.04 -14.91 -0.90
C VAL A 473 2.61 -15.54 -2.23
N PRO A 474 1.48 -16.28 -2.28
CA PRO A 474 0.90 -16.69 -3.55
C PRO A 474 0.62 -15.42 -4.34
N GLN A 475 1.29 -15.23 -5.47
CA GLN A 475 0.90 -14.14 -6.36
C GLN A 475 -0.54 -14.39 -6.75
N ILE A 476 -1.44 -13.49 -6.37
CA ILE A 476 -2.77 -13.45 -6.98
C ILE A 476 -2.48 -13.38 -8.47
N ARG A 477 -2.94 -14.39 -9.20
CA ARG A 477 -2.98 -14.38 -10.66
C ARG A 477 -3.96 -13.28 -11.07
N GLY A 478 -3.58 -12.01 -10.87
CA GLY A 478 -4.12 -10.93 -11.66
C GLY A 478 -3.87 -11.30 -13.11
N THR A 479 -4.88 -11.11 -13.95
CA THR A 479 -4.81 -11.29 -15.39
C THR A 479 -3.44 -10.83 -15.86
N VAL A 480 -2.62 -11.79 -16.31
CA VAL A 480 -1.29 -11.51 -16.80
C VAL A 480 -1.50 -10.53 -17.94
N LEU A 481 -1.29 -9.24 -17.71
CA LEU A 481 -1.13 -8.29 -18.80
C LEU A 481 -0.11 -8.95 -19.70
N LYS A 482 -0.53 -9.31 -20.92
CA LYS A 482 0.31 -9.99 -21.89
C LYS A 482 1.38 -8.98 -22.24
N GLU A 483 2.51 -9.05 -21.54
CA GLU A 483 3.60 -8.09 -21.71
C GLU A 483 4.09 -8.21 -23.16
N GLN A 484 3.75 -7.20 -23.96
CA GLN A 484 4.14 -7.05 -25.36
C GLN A 484 5.09 -5.86 -25.47
N PRO A 485 6.34 -5.97 -24.96
CA PRO A 485 7.28 -4.86 -24.90
C PRO A 485 7.71 -4.31 -26.27
N PHE A 486 7.58 -5.09 -27.33
CA PHE A 486 7.94 -4.69 -28.68
C PHE A 486 6.71 -4.16 -29.43
N MET A 487 6.82 -2.91 -29.91
CA MET A 487 5.76 -2.21 -30.65
C MET A 487 6.32 -1.78 -32.02
N LYS A 488 5.45 -1.70 -33.02
CA LYS A 488 5.76 -1.18 -34.37
C LYS A 488 4.69 -0.18 -34.82
N MET A 489 5.04 0.68 -35.77
CA MET A 489 4.04 1.48 -36.48
C MET A 489 3.36 0.59 -37.53
N GLY A 490 2.07 0.35 -37.36
CA GLY A 490 1.22 -0.27 -38.37
C GLY A 490 0.54 0.80 -39.22
N TRP A 491 0.17 0.43 -40.44
CA TRP A 491 -0.55 1.26 -41.40
C TRP A 491 -1.72 0.46 -41.97
N ASN A 492 -2.87 1.10 -42.12
CA ASN A 492 -4.07 0.48 -42.68
C ASN A 492 -4.99 1.54 -43.29
N VAL A 493 -5.89 1.12 -44.18
CA VAL A 493 -6.73 2.01 -44.97
C VAL A 493 -7.66 2.83 -44.08
N ASP A 494 -7.76 4.13 -44.34
CA ASP A 494 -8.74 5.00 -43.71
C ASP A 494 -10.13 4.75 -44.29
N MET A 495 -11.02 4.19 -43.47
CA MET A 495 -12.40 3.93 -43.83
C MET A 495 -13.14 5.20 -44.31
N ASP A 496 -12.76 6.38 -43.82
CA ASP A 496 -13.43 7.63 -44.16
C ASP A 496 -13.19 8.06 -45.61
N THR A 497 -12.06 7.64 -46.20
CA THR A 497 -11.61 8.02 -47.55
C THR A 497 -12.07 7.05 -48.65
N LEU A 498 -12.80 6.00 -48.29
CA LEU A 498 -13.30 5.01 -49.23
C LEU A 498 -14.30 5.63 -50.21
N THR A 499 -14.16 5.27 -51.48
CA THR A 499 -15.05 5.66 -52.59
C THR A 499 -15.56 4.42 -53.33
N SER A 500 -16.61 4.58 -54.14
CA SER A 500 -17.15 3.48 -54.95
C SER A 500 -16.15 2.89 -55.95
N ALA A 501 -15.10 3.65 -56.30
CA ALA A 501 -14.01 3.26 -57.19
C ALA A 501 -12.77 2.71 -56.46
N SER A 502 -12.80 2.62 -55.11
CA SER A 502 -11.64 2.16 -54.33
C SER A 502 -11.30 0.69 -54.63
N PRO A 503 -10.03 0.36 -54.97
CA PRO A 503 -9.63 -0.97 -55.45
C PRO A 503 -9.44 -2.00 -54.30
N VAL A 504 -10.39 -2.09 -53.38
CA VAL A 504 -10.28 -3.00 -52.22
C VAL A 504 -10.79 -4.40 -52.60
N LYS A 505 -9.86 -5.34 -52.85
CA LYS A 505 -10.17 -6.63 -53.53
C LYS A 505 -10.92 -7.69 -52.69
N SER A 506 -11.11 -7.49 -51.38
CA SER A 506 -11.92 -8.39 -50.54
C SER A 506 -12.12 -7.78 -49.15
N VAL A 507 -13.29 -7.23 -48.85
CA VAL A 507 -13.62 -6.74 -47.50
C VAL A 507 -14.92 -7.39 -47.07
N GLY A 508 -14.87 -8.34 -46.14
CA GLY A 508 -16.06 -8.82 -45.46
C GLY A 508 -16.58 -7.77 -44.47
N LEU A 509 -17.75 -8.01 -43.86
CA LEU A 509 -18.29 -7.13 -42.83
C LEU A 509 -17.30 -6.95 -41.66
N ALA A 510 -16.67 -8.03 -41.22
CA ALA A 510 -15.69 -8.02 -40.13
C ALA A 510 -14.44 -7.17 -40.47
N ASP A 511 -13.99 -7.16 -41.72
CA ASP A 511 -12.85 -6.37 -42.16
C ASP A 511 -13.18 -4.87 -42.17
N LEU A 512 -14.40 -4.48 -42.57
CA LEU A 512 -14.87 -3.09 -42.45
C LEU A 512 -14.94 -2.64 -40.99
N VAL A 513 -15.39 -3.53 -40.09
CA VAL A 513 -15.37 -3.26 -38.65
C VAL A 513 -13.92 -3.11 -38.16
N ALA A 514 -12.98 -3.91 -38.66
CA ALA A 514 -11.57 -3.77 -38.33
C ALA A 514 -10.96 -2.46 -38.86
N LEU A 515 -11.35 -1.98 -40.05
CA LEU A 515 -10.95 -0.65 -40.54
C LEU A 515 -11.56 0.48 -39.69
N ALA A 516 -12.83 0.36 -39.31
CA ALA A 516 -13.47 1.30 -38.38
C ALA A 516 -12.77 1.33 -37.02
N ALA A 517 -12.37 0.16 -36.51
CA ALA A 517 -11.61 0.00 -35.28
C ALA A 517 -10.20 0.59 -35.37
N TRP A 518 -9.56 0.49 -36.54
CA TRP A 518 -8.27 1.08 -36.82
C TRP A 518 -8.34 2.61 -36.77
N LYS A 519 -9.39 3.18 -37.36
CA LYS A 519 -9.69 4.61 -37.33
C LYS A 519 -9.95 5.09 -35.89
N ASN A 520 -10.87 4.44 -35.18
CA ASN A 520 -11.28 4.80 -33.83
C ASN A 520 -11.09 3.61 -32.85
N PRO A 521 -9.88 3.39 -32.33
CA PRO A 521 -9.64 2.37 -31.31
C PRO A 521 -10.46 2.64 -30.05
N GLY A 522 -11.09 1.60 -29.51
CA GLY A 522 -12.06 1.68 -28.40
C GLY A 522 -13.48 2.09 -28.83
N GLY A 523 -13.72 2.25 -30.14
CA GLY A 523 -15.05 2.53 -30.68
C GLY A 523 -16.08 1.50 -30.23
N ARG A 524 -17.32 1.98 -29.99
CA ARG A 524 -18.43 1.12 -29.58
C ARG A 524 -19.17 0.62 -30.80
N VAL A 525 -19.22 -0.70 -30.95
CA VAL A 525 -19.86 -1.39 -32.07
C VAL A 525 -21.10 -2.11 -31.55
N LEU A 526 -22.24 -1.92 -32.22
CA LEU A 526 -23.49 -2.62 -31.90
C LEU A 526 -23.91 -3.54 -33.04
N GLU A 527 -24.09 -4.83 -32.78
CA GLU A 527 -24.77 -5.76 -33.68
C GLU A 527 -26.16 -6.12 -33.13
N PHE A 528 -27.18 -5.99 -33.98
CA PHE A 528 -28.51 -6.55 -33.71
C PHE A 528 -28.57 -8.00 -34.20
N GLY A 529 -28.42 -8.95 -33.28
CA GLY A 529 -28.26 -10.37 -33.59
C GLY A 529 -26.83 -10.87 -33.34
N ALA A 530 -26.50 -12.02 -33.93
CA ALA A 530 -25.29 -12.79 -33.63
C ALA A 530 -24.58 -13.37 -34.87
N LEU A 531 -24.99 -12.98 -36.08
CA LEU A 531 -24.58 -13.69 -37.29
C LEU A 531 -23.08 -13.52 -37.57
N ASN A 532 -22.50 -12.39 -37.16
CA ASN A 532 -21.11 -12.05 -37.46
C ASN A 532 -20.23 -11.88 -36.22
N SER A 533 -20.78 -12.11 -35.03
CA SER A 533 -20.13 -11.81 -33.73
C SER A 533 -18.77 -12.49 -33.59
N THR A 534 -18.66 -13.79 -33.90
CA THR A 534 -17.41 -14.54 -33.81
C THR A 534 -16.37 -14.00 -34.80
N ALA A 535 -16.76 -13.71 -36.04
CA ALA A 535 -15.85 -13.20 -37.06
C ALA A 535 -15.34 -11.79 -36.73
N ILE A 536 -16.22 -10.92 -36.20
CA ILE A 536 -15.87 -9.55 -35.80
C ILE A 536 -14.94 -9.56 -34.58
N CYS A 537 -15.27 -10.31 -33.54
CA CYS A 537 -14.46 -10.39 -32.33
C CYS A 537 -13.08 -11.02 -32.57
N GLN A 538 -12.94 -11.90 -33.57
CA GLN A 538 -11.66 -12.45 -33.99
C GLN A 538 -10.86 -11.51 -34.90
N ALA A 539 -11.54 -10.72 -35.73
CA ALA A 539 -10.88 -9.79 -36.65
C ALA A 539 -10.21 -8.63 -35.91
N THR A 540 -10.76 -8.18 -34.78
CA THR A 540 -10.19 -7.08 -34.00
C THR A 540 -10.54 -7.10 -32.52
N GLU A 541 -9.53 -6.88 -31.68
CA GLU A 541 -9.67 -6.64 -30.23
C GLU A 541 -9.73 -5.13 -29.90
N LEU A 542 -9.62 -4.27 -30.91
CA LEU A 542 -9.53 -2.81 -30.74
C LEU A 542 -10.91 -2.14 -30.54
N ILE A 543 -12.00 -2.88 -30.35
CA ILE A 543 -13.36 -2.35 -30.21
C ILE A 543 -14.01 -2.78 -28.91
N ASN A 544 -15.00 -2.00 -28.47
CA ASN A 544 -15.97 -2.44 -27.47
C ASN A 544 -17.17 -3.01 -28.21
N TYR A 545 -17.23 -4.33 -28.33
CA TYR A 545 -18.27 -5.02 -29.09
C TYR A 545 -19.50 -5.27 -28.21
N THR A 546 -20.67 -4.92 -28.73
CA THR A 546 -21.96 -5.11 -28.06
C THR A 546 -22.91 -5.84 -28.99
N ALA A 547 -23.44 -6.99 -28.54
CA ALA A 547 -24.51 -7.69 -29.23
C ALA A 547 -25.82 -7.57 -28.44
N THR A 548 -26.94 -7.52 -29.16
CA THR A 548 -28.27 -7.48 -28.54
C THR A 548 -29.27 -8.37 -29.27
N ALA A 549 -30.21 -8.93 -28.51
CA ALA A 549 -31.30 -9.77 -29.02
C ALA A 549 -32.66 -9.27 -28.54
N THR A 550 -33.71 -9.55 -29.34
CA THR A 550 -35.09 -9.16 -29.04
C THR A 550 -35.80 -10.09 -28.05
N SER A 551 -35.21 -11.24 -27.71
CA SER A 551 -35.76 -12.23 -26.78
C SER A 551 -34.72 -12.68 -25.74
N LYS A 552 -35.18 -13.04 -24.53
CA LYS A 552 -34.29 -13.57 -23.47
C LYS A 552 -33.49 -14.82 -23.88
N PRO A 553 -34.08 -15.84 -24.54
CA PRO A 553 -33.31 -17.01 -24.99
C PRO A 553 -32.23 -16.65 -26.03
N GLY A 554 -32.47 -15.63 -26.85
CA GLY A 554 -31.48 -15.13 -27.79
C GLY A 554 -30.32 -14.37 -27.13
N LEU A 555 -30.53 -13.82 -25.94
CA LEU A 555 -29.47 -13.16 -25.17
C LEU A 555 -28.54 -14.18 -24.51
N GLU A 556 -29.09 -15.26 -23.94
CA GLU A 556 -28.30 -16.36 -23.36
C GLU A 556 -27.44 -17.04 -24.43
N ALA A 557 -27.99 -17.32 -25.62
CA ALA A 557 -27.23 -17.89 -26.74
C ALA A 557 -26.11 -16.93 -27.25
N LEU A 558 -26.33 -15.62 -27.14
CA LEU A 558 -25.33 -14.61 -27.48
C LEU A 558 -24.20 -14.57 -26.46
N GLU A 559 -24.52 -14.61 -25.17
CA GLU A 559 -23.54 -14.68 -24.07
C GLU A 559 -22.63 -15.89 -24.25
N ASP A 560 -23.20 -17.06 -24.58
CA ASP A 560 -22.43 -18.27 -24.88
C ASP A 560 -21.50 -18.11 -26.10
N THR A 561 -21.97 -17.46 -27.16
CA THR A 561 -21.20 -17.27 -28.40
C THR A 561 -19.98 -16.35 -28.18
N ILE A 562 -20.10 -15.36 -27.29
CA ILE A 562 -19.04 -14.38 -27.03
C ILE A 562 -18.25 -14.66 -25.74
N ALA A 563 -18.52 -15.76 -25.04
CA ALA A 563 -17.95 -16.13 -23.73
C ALA A 563 -16.41 -16.31 -23.67
N GLY A 564 -15.69 -16.04 -24.75
CA GLY A 564 -14.23 -16.10 -24.82
C GLY A 564 -13.54 -14.77 -25.16
N PHE A 565 -14.27 -13.67 -25.28
CA PHE A 565 -13.73 -12.36 -25.69
C PHE A 565 -13.98 -11.30 -24.61
N ASP A 566 -12.91 -10.85 -23.94
CA ASP A 566 -12.98 -9.87 -22.84
C ASP A 566 -13.52 -8.49 -23.27
N HIS A 567 -13.49 -8.19 -24.57
CA HIS A 567 -13.95 -6.94 -25.18
C HIS A 567 -15.38 -7.02 -25.76
N ALA A 568 -16.10 -8.12 -25.53
CA ALA A 568 -17.45 -8.35 -26.02
C ALA A 568 -18.48 -8.40 -24.88
N THR A 569 -19.66 -7.82 -25.10
CA THR A 569 -20.75 -7.79 -24.11
C THR A 569 -22.11 -8.02 -24.76
N ALA A 570 -22.96 -8.79 -24.09
CA ALA A 570 -24.37 -8.93 -24.44
C ALA A 570 -25.20 -8.07 -23.49
N ILE A 571 -26.07 -7.20 -24.02
CA ILE A 571 -26.91 -6.33 -23.19
C ILE A 571 -28.37 -6.30 -23.64
N ASN A 572 -29.25 -6.14 -22.66
CA ASN A 572 -30.68 -5.91 -22.87
C ASN A 572 -31.02 -4.45 -22.50
N GLY A 573 -31.25 -3.61 -23.52
CA GLY A 573 -31.55 -2.19 -23.37
C GLY A 573 -30.41 -1.29 -23.89
N LEU A 574 -30.76 -0.42 -24.84
CA LEU A 574 -29.82 0.48 -25.52
C LEU A 574 -30.13 1.93 -25.12
N LYS A 575 -29.08 2.72 -24.87
CA LYS A 575 -29.22 4.17 -24.67
C LYS A 575 -28.87 4.91 -25.96
N ALA A 576 -29.54 6.05 -26.20
CA ALA A 576 -29.33 6.87 -27.39
C ALA A 576 -27.89 7.42 -27.48
N GLY A 577 -27.37 7.56 -28.71
CA GLY A 577 -26.11 8.23 -29.03
C GLY A 577 -24.83 7.54 -28.55
N GLN A 578 -24.85 6.22 -28.31
CA GLN A 578 -23.73 5.52 -27.68
C GLN A 578 -22.77 4.81 -28.63
N PHE A 579 -23.16 4.56 -29.88
CA PHE A 579 -22.42 3.65 -30.77
C PHE A 579 -21.81 4.39 -31.96
N ASN A 580 -20.54 4.09 -32.25
CA ASN A 580 -19.81 4.66 -33.38
C ASN A 580 -20.08 3.88 -34.67
N LEU A 581 -20.39 2.60 -34.54
CA LEU A 581 -20.67 1.69 -35.65
C LEU A 581 -21.87 0.81 -35.29
N ILE A 582 -22.85 0.71 -36.19
CA ILE A 582 -24.01 -0.17 -36.01
C ILE A 582 -24.08 -1.16 -37.17
N ILE A 583 -24.30 -2.43 -36.83
CA ILE A 583 -24.64 -3.51 -37.74
C ILE A 583 -26.12 -3.82 -37.50
N PRO A 584 -27.02 -3.41 -38.41
CA PRO A 584 -28.45 -3.35 -38.16
C PRO A 584 -29.13 -4.72 -38.08
N GLY A 585 -28.51 -5.77 -38.63
CA GLY A 585 -29.05 -7.14 -38.61
C GLY A 585 -30.52 -7.19 -39.04
N THR A 586 -31.42 -7.59 -38.13
CA THR A 586 -32.86 -7.66 -38.39
C THR A 586 -33.63 -6.34 -38.19
N LEU A 587 -32.99 -5.29 -37.64
CA LEU A 587 -33.61 -4.00 -37.37
C LEU A 587 -33.37 -3.02 -38.51
N THR A 588 -34.42 -2.70 -39.27
CA THR A 588 -34.35 -1.80 -40.44
C THR A 588 -35.00 -0.43 -40.22
N ASP A 589 -35.49 -0.13 -39.01
CA ASP A 589 -36.12 1.16 -38.68
C ASP A 589 -35.09 2.31 -38.66
N PRO A 590 -35.13 3.26 -39.62
CA PRO A 590 -34.16 4.34 -39.73
C PRO A 590 -34.14 5.28 -38.51
N SER A 591 -35.30 5.52 -37.89
CA SER A 591 -35.44 6.49 -36.79
C SER A 591 -34.74 5.97 -35.53
N LYS A 592 -34.87 4.66 -35.27
CA LYS A 592 -34.24 4.01 -34.13
C LYS A 592 -32.73 3.88 -34.33
N LEU A 593 -32.28 3.52 -35.54
CA LEU A 593 -30.86 3.46 -35.89
C LEU A 593 -30.19 4.83 -35.76
N ALA A 594 -30.83 5.90 -36.24
CA ALA A 594 -30.34 7.26 -36.09
C ALA A 594 -30.21 7.68 -34.62
N SER A 595 -31.16 7.30 -33.76
CA SER A 595 -31.13 7.64 -32.33
C SER A 595 -29.98 6.99 -31.55
N LEU A 596 -29.46 5.86 -32.04
CA LEU A 596 -28.42 5.07 -31.37
C LEU A 596 -27.00 5.45 -31.78
N LEU A 597 -26.84 6.07 -32.95
CA LEU A 597 -25.57 6.53 -33.48
C LEU A 597 -25.05 7.75 -32.70
N ALA A 598 -23.77 7.71 -32.33
CA ALA A 598 -23.04 8.89 -31.93
C ALA A 598 -22.88 9.86 -33.13
N PRO A 599 -22.63 11.16 -32.91
CA PRO A 599 -22.35 12.11 -33.99
C PRO A 599 -21.20 11.62 -34.89
N GLY A 600 -21.44 11.54 -36.20
CA GLY A 600 -20.48 11.00 -37.16
C GLY A 600 -20.37 9.46 -37.18
N GLY A 601 -21.26 8.75 -36.48
CA GLY A 601 -21.34 7.29 -36.51
C GLY A 601 -21.80 6.75 -37.86
N ARG A 602 -21.42 5.49 -38.13
CA ARG A 602 -21.69 4.80 -39.40
C ARG A 602 -22.54 3.54 -39.19
N ILE A 603 -23.28 3.16 -40.21
CA ILE A 603 -24.00 1.88 -40.30
C ILE A 603 -23.37 1.08 -41.43
N VAL A 604 -23.05 -0.19 -41.19
CA VAL A 604 -22.47 -1.08 -42.20
C VAL A 604 -23.32 -2.34 -42.32
N SER A 605 -23.74 -2.65 -43.54
CA SER A 605 -24.53 -3.85 -43.86
C SER A 605 -24.54 -4.08 -45.37
N ASP A 606 -25.17 -5.16 -45.81
CA ASP A 606 -25.36 -5.46 -47.23
C ASP A 606 -26.18 -4.37 -47.92
N GLN A 607 -25.91 -4.14 -49.21
CA GLN A 607 -26.55 -3.09 -50.02
C GLN A 607 -28.07 -3.15 -50.00
N SER A 608 -28.65 -4.35 -50.04
CA SER A 608 -30.10 -4.56 -49.97
C SER A 608 -30.71 -3.98 -48.69
N THR A 609 -30.00 -4.09 -47.57
CA THR A 609 -30.46 -3.68 -46.23
C THR A 609 -30.38 -2.16 -46.04
N LEU A 610 -29.35 -1.51 -46.62
CA LEU A 610 -29.14 -0.07 -46.46
C LEU A 610 -29.87 0.78 -47.51
N SER A 611 -30.25 0.20 -48.66
CA SER A 611 -30.98 0.92 -49.72
C SER A 611 -32.35 1.49 -49.30
N SER A 612 -32.91 1.03 -48.18
CA SER A 612 -34.16 1.52 -47.60
C SER A 612 -33.99 2.65 -46.56
N LEU A 613 -32.75 3.03 -46.22
CA LEU A 613 -32.49 4.17 -45.35
C LEU A 613 -32.78 5.47 -46.12
N GLY A 614 -33.70 6.29 -45.63
CA GLY A 614 -34.19 7.50 -46.29
C GLY A 614 -33.17 8.66 -46.35
N LYS A 615 -33.66 9.89 -46.55
CA LYS A 615 -32.85 11.13 -46.74
C LYS A 615 -31.91 11.48 -45.57
N ASP A 616 -32.06 10.84 -44.42
CA ASP A 616 -31.28 11.10 -43.20
C ASP A 616 -29.89 10.44 -43.23
N PHE A 617 -29.56 9.67 -44.27
CA PHE A 617 -28.28 8.98 -44.42
C PHE A 617 -27.66 9.20 -45.81
N SER A 618 -26.34 9.40 -45.85
CA SER A 618 -25.55 9.34 -47.08
C SER A 618 -24.99 7.93 -47.25
N ILE A 619 -25.32 7.26 -48.36
CA ILE A 619 -24.99 5.85 -48.61
C ILE A 619 -23.87 5.75 -49.64
N LEU A 620 -22.79 5.08 -49.25
CA LEU A 620 -21.70 4.67 -50.12
C LEU A 620 -21.82 3.18 -50.43
N ASN A 621 -22.05 2.85 -51.71
CA ASN A 621 -22.06 1.47 -52.19
C ASN A 621 -20.66 1.06 -52.64
N LEU A 622 -20.12 0.00 -52.00
CA LEU A 622 -18.84 -0.58 -52.38
C LEU A 622 -19.03 -1.65 -53.47
N SER A 623 -17.98 -1.92 -54.25
CA SER A 623 -18.03 -2.84 -55.40
C SER A 623 -18.32 -4.31 -55.05
N ASN A 624 -18.30 -4.67 -53.76
CA ASN A 624 -18.44 -6.03 -53.22
C ASN A 624 -19.84 -6.36 -52.66
N GLY A 625 -20.84 -5.50 -52.84
CA GLY A 625 -22.21 -5.74 -52.36
C GLY A 625 -22.48 -5.27 -50.92
N ILE A 626 -21.50 -4.67 -50.24
CA ILE A 626 -21.65 -4.02 -48.93
C ILE A 626 -21.86 -2.51 -49.13
N ALA A 627 -22.60 -1.87 -48.22
CA ALA A 627 -22.76 -0.43 -48.18
C ALA A 627 -22.39 0.15 -46.81
N ILE A 628 -21.99 1.41 -46.82
CA ILE A 628 -21.72 2.21 -45.62
C ILE A 628 -22.70 3.38 -45.63
N ALA A 629 -23.59 3.46 -44.64
CA ALA A 629 -24.47 4.59 -44.46
C ALA A 629 -23.92 5.49 -43.34
N THR A 630 -23.76 6.78 -43.63
CA THR A 630 -23.29 7.78 -42.67
C THR A 630 -24.46 8.69 -42.31
N GLY A 631 -24.72 8.89 -41.02
CA GLY A 631 -25.79 9.78 -40.57
C GLY A 631 -25.55 11.21 -41.06
N VAL A 632 -26.54 11.80 -41.75
CA VAL A 632 -26.52 13.21 -42.14
C VAL A 632 -26.72 14.02 -40.86
N ALA A 633 -25.63 14.42 -40.21
CA ALA A 633 -25.72 15.46 -39.20
C ALA A 633 -26.38 16.67 -39.86
N GLU A 634 -27.30 17.36 -39.16
CA GLU A 634 -27.64 18.74 -39.52
C GLU A 634 -26.32 19.43 -39.81
N GLN A 635 -26.11 19.81 -41.07
CA GLN A 635 -25.10 20.78 -41.37
C GLN A 635 -25.49 21.97 -40.49
N LYS A 636 -24.75 22.18 -39.39
CA LYS A 636 -24.29 23.52 -39.13
C LYS A 636 -23.71 23.93 -40.47
N THR A 637 -24.50 24.66 -41.23
CA THR A 637 -24.00 25.81 -41.94
C THR A 637 -23.15 26.55 -40.90
N SER A 638 -21.88 26.13 -40.80
CA SER A 638 -20.80 27.08 -40.88
C SER A 638 -21.09 27.79 -42.19
N GLY A 639 -21.97 28.79 -42.07
CA GLY A 639 -22.22 29.72 -43.12
C GLY A 639 -20.84 30.15 -43.56
N ILE A 640 -20.62 30.06 -44.85
CA ILE A 640 -19.77 30.96 -45.60
C ILE A 640 -20.33 32.37 -45.32
N ASN A 641 -20.07 32.87 -44.12
CA ASN A 641 -20.42 34.19 -43.58
C ASN A 641 -19.43 34.44 -42.45
N GLY A 642 -18.21 34.71 -42.89
CA GLY A 642 -17.02 34.87 -42.08
C GLY A 642 -15.79 34.40 -42.85
N VAL A 643 -15.68 34.76 -44.14
CA VAL A 643 -14.49 34.51 -44.94
C VAL A 643 -13.32 35.29 -44.29
N ARG A 644 -12.58 34.65 -43.40
CA ARG A 644 -11.12 34.88 -43.37
C ARG A 644 -10.62 34.14 -44.60
N THR A 645 -10.23 34.88 -45.62
CA THR A 645 -9.40 34.38 -46.72
C THR A 645 -8.25 33.58 -46.12
N ARG A 646 -8.30 32.25 -46.19
CA ARG A 646 -7.20 31.39 -45.75
C ARG A 646 -6.06 31.57 -46.74
N SER A 647 -4.97 32.21 -46.32
CA SER A 647 -3.75 32.25 -47.11
C SER A 647 -3.04 30.91 -46.95
N ILE A 648 -2.76 30.22 -48.06
CA ILE A 648 -2.05 28.94 -48.06
C ILE A 648 -0.67 29.18 -48.64
N ALA A 649 0.36 28.97 -47.82
CA ALA A 649 1.75 29.14 -48.23
C ALA A 649 2.31 27.78 -48.67
N ILE A 650 2.63 27.63 -49.95
CA ILE A 650 3.27 26.41 -50.48
C ILE A 650 4.74 26.69 -50.59
N ILE A 651 5.56 25.87 -49.92
CA ILE A 651 6.98 26.14 -49.83
C ILE A 651 7.79 25.00 -50.45
N TYR A 652 8.76 25.35 -51.28
CA TYR A 652 9.68 24.45 -51.98
C TYR A 652 11.15 24.73 -51.59
N ARG A 653 12.07 23.80 -51.90
CA ARG A 653 13.44 23.83 -51.35
C ARG A 653 14.33 24.75 -52.16
N ASN A 654 14.52 24.43 -53.45
CA ASN A 654 15.37 25.20 -54.36
C ASN A 654 14.73 25.46 -55.72
N LYS A 655 14.01 24.49 -56.29
CA LYS A 655 13.27 24.66 -57.55
C LYS A 655 11.88 24.02 -57.45
N PRO A 656 10.79 24.73 -57.78
CA PRO A 656 9.46 24.14 -57.70
C PRO A 656 9.33 23.03 -58.75
N THR A 657 9.08 21.82 -58.28
CA THR A 657 8.80 20.65 -59.13
C THR A 657 7.36 20.70 -59.67
N GLU A 658 6.98 19.74 -60.51
CA GLU A 658 5.64 19.70 -61.12
C GLU A 658 4.51 19.62 -60.07
N ILE A 659 4.75 18.97 -58.93
CA ILE A 659 3.78 18.75 -57.85
C ILE A 659 3.43 20.07 -57.11
N PRO A 660 4.37 20.85 -56.55
CA PRO A 660 4.10 22.18 -55.99
C PRO A 660 3.31 23.09 -56.94
N CYS A 661 3.64 23.10 -58.24
CA CYS A 661 2.91 23.89 -59.22
C CYS A 661 1.46 23.41 -59.44
N LYS A 662 1.19 22.11 -59.37
CA LYS A 662 -0.18 21.56 -59.39
C LYS A 662 -0.94 21.87 -58.10
N LEU A 663 -0.27 21.80 -56.94
CA LEU A 663 -0.84 22.14 -55.64
C LEU A 663 -1.28 23.61 -55.59
N VAL A 664 -0.50 24.54 -56.14
CA VAL A 664 -0.90 25.96 -56.27
C VAL A 664 -2.22 26.10 -57.05
N LYS A 665 -2.38 25.35 -58.16
CA LYS A 665 -3.62 25.38 -58.95
C LYS A 665 -4.81 24.82 -58.16
N ALA A 666 -4.62 23.74 -57.41
CA ALA A 666 -5.66 23.12 -56.59
C ALA A 666 -6.04 23.99 -55.37
N CYS A 667 -5.06 24.54 -54.66
CA CYS A 667 -5.27 25.40 -53.49
C CYS A 667 -5.90 26.75 -53.84
N ASN A 668 -5.65 27.28 -55.05
CA ASN A 668 -6.33 28.48 -55.54
C ASN A 668 -7.85 28.31 -55.72
N ALA A 669 -8.36 27.07 -55.80
CA ALA A 669 -9.80 26.80 -55.78
C ALA A 669 -10.41 26.91 -54.36
N LEU A 670 -9.59 26.91 -53.30
CA LEU A 670 -9.98 26.89 -51.89
C LEU A 670 -9.69 28.22 -51.16
N GLY A 671 -8.76 29.04 -51.67
CA GLY A 671 -8.33 30.31 -51.05
C GLY A 671 -7.22 31.01 -51.85
N SER A 672 -6.56 32.01 -51.25
CA SER A 672 -5.41 32.69 -51.88
C SER A 672 -4.13 31.93 -51.55
N SER A 673 -3.52 31.26 -52.53
CA SER A 673 -2.25 30.57 -52.34
C SER A 673 -1.06 31.31 -52.96
N TRP A 674 0.12 31.16 -52.36
CA TRP A 674 1.37 31.71 -52.87
C TRP A 674 2.51 30.71 -52.67
N LEU A 675 3.56 30.88 -53.46
CA LEU A 675 4.69 29.97 -53.54
C LEU A 675 5.97 30.68 -53.09
N ALA A 676 6.74 30.07 -52.19
CA ALA A 676 8.02 30.62 -51.74
C ALA A 676 9.08 29.54 -51.52
N ARG A 677 10.35 29.98 -51.49
CA ARG A 677 11.49 29.12 -51.18
C ARG A 677 11.69 29.05 -49.66
N LEU A 678 12.05 27.88 -49.12
CA LEU A 678 12.25 27.66 -47.68
C LEU A 678 13.13 28.72 -47.01
N ALA A 679 14.25 29.08 -47.64
CA ALA A 679 15.20 30.06 -47.11
C ALA A 679 14.68 31.50 -47.11
N ASP A 680 13.68 31.80 -47.96
CA ASP A 680 13.17 33.16 -48.20
C ASP A 680 11.72 33.34 -47.69
N ALA A 681 11.14 32.30 -47.08
CA ALA A 681 9.74 32.28 -46.65
C ALA A 681 9.53 33.09 -45.35
N SER A 682 8.64 34.08 -45.41
CA SER A 682 8.17 34.85 -44.26
C SER A 682 6.70 34.55 -43.99
N ILE A 683 6.43 33.57 -43.11
CA ILE A 683 5.08 33.13 -42.77
C ILE A 683 4.41 34.11 -41.81
N ALA A 684 3.19 34.55 -42.14
CA ALA A 684 2.38 35.35 -41.22
C ALA A 684 1.73 34.46 -40.14
N THR A 685 1.41 35.06 -38.99
CA THR A 685 0.84 34.32 -37.86
C THR A 685 -0.52 33.71 -38.26
N SER A 686 -0.69 32.41 -38.00
CA SER A 686 -1.90 31.64 -38.32
C SER A 686 -2.14 31.29 -39.80
N GLU A 687 -1.11 31.33 -40.65
CA GLU A 687 -1.18 30.78 -42.01
C GLU A 687 -1.12 29.24 -42.03
N HIS A 688 -1.75 28.62 -43.03
CA HIS A 688 -1.65 27.18 -43.30
C HIS A 688 -0.50 26.95 -44.28
N VAL A 689 0.46 26.08 -43.94
CA VAL A 689 1.68 25.91 -44.72
C VAL A 689 1.79 24.48 -45.26
N VAL A 690 2.08 24.34 -46.55
CA VAL A 690 2.33 23.06 -47.20
C VAL A 690 3.81 22.96 -47.58
N LEU A 691 4.52 22.06 -46.93
CA LEU A 691 5.95 21.82 -47.11
C LEU A 691 6.14 20.73 -48.17
N THR A 692 6.81 21.09 -49.27
CA THR A 692 7.01 20.19 -50.43
C THR A 692 8.47 19.88 -50.71
N TYR A 693 9.36 20.24 -49.78
CA TYR A 693 10.82 20.21 -49.94
C TYR A 693 11.37 18.81 -50.23
N ASP A 694 10.80 17.79 -49.58
CA ASP A 694 11.26 16.39 -49.68
C ASP A 694 10.89 15.75 -51.02
N LEU A 695 10.10 16.42 -51.85
CA LEU A 695 9.82 16.00 -53.23
C LEU A 695 11.02 16.25 -54.16
N GLU A 696 11.94 17.15 -53.79
CA GLU A 696 13.21 17.34 -54.52
C GLU A 696 14.26 16.31 -54.06
N ARG A 697 14.52 16.28 -52.75
CA ARG A 697 15.48 15.39 -52.06
C ARG A 697 15.25 15.45 -50.54
N PRO A 698 15.62 14.42 -49.75
CA PRO A 698 15.44 14.42 -48.31
C PRO A 698 16.10 15.64 -47.63
N LEU A 699 15.29 16.53 -47.07
CA LEU A 699 15.71 17.77 -46.41
C LEU A 699 16.48 17.51 -45.13
N ILE A 700 15.96 16.63 -44.26
CA ILE A 700 16.55 16.35 -42.95
C ILE A 700 17.92 15.67 -43.05
N LEU A 701 18.18 14.90 -44.12
CA LEU A 701 19.48 14.26 -44.34
C LEU A 701 20.59 15.28 -44.61
N GLU A 702 20.26 16.34 -45.35
CA GLU A 702 21.20 17.33 -45.87
C GLU A 702 20.74 18.74 -45.48
N LEU A 703 20.41 18.96 -44.20
CA LEU A 703 19.81 20.22 -43.75
C LEU A 703 20.87 21.34 -43.63
N GLU A 704 20.69 22.43 -44.38
CA GLU A 704 21.57 23.61 -44.28
C GLU A 704 21.13 24.58 -43.17
N PRO A 705 22.04 25.38 -42.57
CA PRO A 705 21.68 26.32 -41.50
C PRO A 705 20.58 27.33 -41.86
N SER A 706 20.55 27.82 -43.10
CA SER A 706 19.49 28.71 -43.60
C SER A 706 18.15 28.01 -43.76
N GLU A 707 18.16 26.72 -44.15
CA GLU A 707 16.96 25.89 -44.27
C GLU A 707 16.38 25.55 -42.89
N LEU A 708 17.24 25.30 -41.89
CA LEU A 708 16.85 25.12 -40.50
C LEU A 708 16.20 26.38 -39.92
N ALA A 709 16.75 27.56 -40.20
CA ALA A 709 16.16 28.83 -39.77
C ALA A 709 14.78 29.06 -40.40
N GLY A 710 14.62 28.72 -41.69
CA GLY A 710 13.32 28.75 -42.38
C GLY A 710 12.31 27.78 -41.76
N LEU A 711 12.71 26.55 -41.47
CA LEU A 711 11.85 25.55 -40.83
C LEU A 711 11.41 25.99 -39.43
N HIS A 712 12.33 26.56 -38.64
CA HIS A 712 12.01 27.14 -37.33
C HIS A 712 11.00 28.29 -37.44
N ASN A 713 11.15 29.16 -38.44
CA ASN A 713 10.23 30.27 -38.68
C ASN A 713 8.81 29.78 -39.01
N ILE A 714 8.70 28.76 -39.86
CA ILE A 714 7.42 28.16 -40.26
C ILE A 714 6.71 27.56 -39.06
N VAL A 715 7.37 26.62 -38.38
CA VAL A 715 6.82 25.89 -37.22
C VAL A 715 6.41 26.84 -36.09
N SER A 716 7.12 27.96 -35.91
CA SER A 716 6.82 28.93 -34.86
C SER A 716 5.59 29.81 -35.13
N ASN A 717 5.18 29.98 -36.40
CA ASN A 717 4.18 30.97 -36.79
C ASN A 717 2.93 30.38 -37.47
N ALA A 718 3.04 29.20 -38.07
CA ALA A 718 1.95 28.53 -38.77
C ALA A 718 0.82 28.11 -37.81
N SER A 719 -0.42 28.06 -38.31
CA SER A 719 -1.55 27.43 -37.60
C SER A 719 -1.63 25.94 -37.87
N SER A 720 -1.29 25.52 -39.08
CA SER A 720 -1.11 24.12 -39.46
C SER A 720 -0.01 23.94 -40.48
N ASP A 721 0.69 22.81 -40.39
CA ASP A 721 1.77 22.41 -41.30
C ASP A 721 1.41 21.07 -41.94
N THR A 722 1.47 20.97 -43.27
CA THR A 722 1.35 19.71 -44.00
C THR A 722 2.66 19.40 -44.71
N TRP A 723 3.40 18.40 -44.25
CA TRP A 723 4.66 17.98 -44.86
C TRP A 723 4.45 16.83 -45.84
N VAL A 724 4.70 17.10 -47.12
CA VAL A 724 4.54 16.13 -48.20
C VAL A 724 5.88 15.48 -48.53
N THR A 725 5.91 14.15 -48.49
CA THR A 725 7.06 13.31 -48.87
C THR A 725 6.70 12.38 -50.03
N ALA A 726 7.68 11.80 -50.70
CA ALA A 726 7.52 10.82 -51.78
C ALA A 726 8.40 9.58 -51.54
N GLY A 727 8.41 9.09 -50.30
CA GLY A 727 9.35 8.09 -49.82
C GLY A 727 8.87 6.66 -50.07
N GLY A 728 7.58 6.48 -50.34
CA GLY A 728 6.95 5.17 -50.46
C GLY A 728 7.12 4.36 -49.19
N LEU A 729 6.74 4.93 -48.04
CA LEU A 729 7.00 4.41 -46.69
C LEU A 729 6.58 2.95 -46.52
N MET A 730 5.45 2.57 -47.11
CA MET A 730 4.91 1.21 -47.06
C MET A 730 5.76 0.18 -47.79
N LYS A 731 6.41 0.58 -48.90
CA LYS A 731 7.28 -0.30 -49.71
C LYS A 731 8.76 -0.12 -49.34
N GLY A 732 9.09 0.85 -48.48
CA GLY A 732 10.45 1.16 -48.04
C GLY A 732 11.36 1.66 -49.16
N ALA A 733 10.83 2.40 -50.13
CA ALA A 733 11.58 2.78 -51.34
C ALA A 733 12.71 3.80 -51.05
N THR A 734 12.41 4.85 -50.28
CA THR A 734 13.39 5.87 -49.83
C THR A 734 13.24 6.14 -48.33
N PRO A 735 13.89 5.33 -47.46
CA PRO A 735 13.73 5.42 -46.01
C PRO A 735 14.09 6.78 -45.41
N GLU A 736 14.99 7.54 -46.05
CA GLU A 736 15.47 8.84 -45.59
C GLU A 736 14.35 9.87 -45.50
N GLN A 737 13.31 9.74 -46.34
CA GLN A 737 12.14 10.62 -46.31
C GLN A 737 11.21 10.35 -45.12
N ALA A 738 11.34 9.19 -44.46
CA ALA A 738 10.63 8.89 -43.22
C ALA A 738 11.07 9.79 -42.05
N MET A 739 12.23 10.46 -42.16
CA MET A 739 12.73 11.36 -41.11
C MET A 739 11.79 12.54 -40.84
N ALA A 740 11.03 12.99 -41.84
CA ALA A 740 10.00 14.01 -41.69
C ALA A 740 8.93 13.62 -40.64
N SER A 741 8.50 12.34 -40.63
CA SER A 741 7.55 11.85 -39.61
C SER A 741 8.11 11.93 -38.18
N GLY A 742 9.41 11.69 -38.01
CA GLY A 742 10.09 11.84 -36.72
C GLY A 742 10.13 13.29 -36.24
N VAL A 743 10.37 14.24 -37.15
CA VAL A 743 10.34 15.67 -36.85
C VAL A 743 8.93 16.11 -36.49
N ALA A 744 7.92 15.75 -37.28
CA ALA A 744 6.52 16.08 -37.02
C ALA A 744 6.06 15.59 -35.63
N ARG A 745 6.39 14.34 -35.25
CA ARG A 745 6.08 13.80 -33.90
C ARG A 745 6.79 14.55 -32.78
N SER A 746 8.04 14.98 -33.01
CA SER A 746 8.81 15.73 -32.01
C SER A 746 8.20 17.12 -31.82
N VAL A 747 7.93 17.83 -32.91
CA VAL A 747 7.32 19.16 -32.90
C VAL A 747 5.93 19.14 -32.28
N THR A 748 5.06 18.20 -32.66
CA THR A 748 3.69 18.09 -32.09
C THR A 748 3.71 17.79 -30.59
N SER A 749 4.72 17.07 -30.10
CA SER A 749 4.89 16.82 -28.67
C SER A 749 5.32 18.06 -27.88
N GLU A 750 6.02 18.99 -28.53
CA GLU A 750 6.49 20.26 -27.95
C GLU A 750 5.48 21.40 -28.12
N MET A 751 4.74 21.40 -29.24
CA MET A 751 3.80 22.43 -29.67
C MET A 751 2.42 21.83 -29.94
N ALA A 752 1.69 21.50 -28.87
CA ALA A 752 0.37 20.86 -28.98
C ALA A 752 -0.72 21.70 -29.68
N SER A 753 -0.48 23.00 -29.91
CA SER A 753 -1.39 23.90 -30.63
C SER A 753 -1.17 23.92 -32.15
N LEU A 754 -0.05 23.39 -32.64
CA LEU A 754 0.25 23.29 -34.06
C LEU A 754 -0.35 21.99 -34.60
N ASP A 755 -1.19 22.10 -35.61
CA ASP A 755 -1.70 20.94 -36.34
C ASP A 755 -0.67 20.53 -37.41
N PHE A 756 0.11 19.50 -37.11
CA PHE A 756 1.19 19.03 -37.98
C PHE A 756 0.79 17.69 -38.60
N THR A 757 0.61 17.67 -39.91
CA THR A 757 0.27 16.50 -40.69
C THR A 757 1.42 16.10 -41.62
N THR A 758 1.72 14.81 -41.72
CA THR A 758 2.61 14.27 -42.76
C THR A 758 1.82 13.49 -43.80
N LEU A 759 2.10 13.72 -45.07
CA LEU A 759 1.51 13.02 -46.20
C LEU A 759 2.61 12.39 -47.06
N ASP A 760 2.72 11.06 -47.07
CA ASP A 760 3.63 10.35 -47.96
C ASP A 760 2.92 9.93 -49.25
N LEU A 761 3.53 10.22 -50.40
CA LEU A 761 3.03 9.85 -51.71
C LEU A 761 3.78 8.62 -52.24
N GLY A 762 3.05 7.54 -52.52
CA GLY A 762 3.61 6.35 -53.15
C GLY A 762 4.07 6.62 -54.59
N LEU A 763 5.23 6.07 -54.95
CA LEU A 763 5.78 6.16 -56.31
C LEU A 763 4.80 5.53 -57.33
N GLY A 764 4.20 6.37 -58.18
CA GLY A 764 3.31 5.93 -59.28
C GLY A 764 1.86 6.41 -59.20
N SER A 765 1.42 7.08 -58.13
CA SER A 765 0.07 7.67 -58.05
C SER A 765 0.05 9.06 -58.72
N THR A 766 -0.59 9.16 -59.89
CA THR A 766 -0.72 10.41 -60.66
C THR A 766 -1.85 11.33 -60.19
N THR A 767 -2.62 10.95 -59.17
CA THR A 767 -3.81 11.68 -58.72
C THR A 767 -3.51 12.56 -57.51
N THR A 768 -2.99 13.76 -57.76
CA THR A 768 -2.85 14.85 -56.77
C THR A 768 -4.19 15.51 -56.39
N ASP A 769 -5.26 15.26 -57.13
CA ASP A 769 -6.52 16.02 -57.01
C ASP A 769 -7.39 15.60 -55.82
N TYR A 770 -7.16 14.41 -55.24
CA TYR A 770 -8.02 13.85 -54.18
C TYR A 770 -7.57 14.18 -52.74
N ALA A 771 -6.30 14.53 -52.52
CA ALA A 771 -5.71 14.46 -51.18
C ALA A 771 -6.03 15.67 -50.29
N ILE A 772 -6.08 16.92 -50.79
CA ILE A 772 -6.01 18.09 -49.90
C ILE A 772 -7.35 18.41 -49.20
N ASN A 773 -8.49 18.01 -49.78
CA ASN A 773 -9.80 18.43 -49.28
C ASN A 773 -10.35 17.61 -48.09
N GLU A 774 -9.82 16.41 -47.83
CA GLU A 774 -10.35 15.51 -46.78
C GLU A 774 -9.34 15.15 -45.66
N ILE A 775 -8.12 15.69 -45.71
CA ILE A 775 -7.08 15.51 -44.69
C ILE A 775 -7.29 16.56 -43.59
N ASP A 776 -8.18 16.31 -42.63
CA ASP A 776 -8.47 17.28 -41.55
C ASP A 776 -8.58 16.62 -40.15
N LYS A 777 -8.16 15.35 -39.99
CA LYS A 777 -8.40 14.60 -38.74
C LYS A 777 -7.27 13.72 -38.22
N GLU A 778 -6.28 13.34 -39.03
CA GLU A 778 -5.15 12.49 -38.60
C GLU A 778 -3.82 13.21 -38.80
N SER A 779 -2.80 12.80 -38.05
CA SER A 779 -1.47 13.40 -38.13
C SER A 779 -0.57 12.77 -39.19
N GLU A 780 -0.87 11.55 -39.65
CA GLU A 780 -0.03 10.82 -40.61
C GLU A 780 -0.87 10.07 -41.64
N TYR A 781 -0.62 10.38 -42.91
CA TYR A 781 -1.27 9.78 -44.06
C TYR A 781 -0.24 9.21 -45.04
N CYS A 782 -0.57 8.09 -45.67
CA CYS A 782 0.19 7.52 -46.78
C CYS A 782 -0.76 7.24 -47.95
N LEU A 783 -0.52 7.84 -49.11
CA LEU A 783 -1.31 7.65 -50.31
C LEU A 783 -0.60 6.68 -51.26
N ALA A 784 -1.09 5.45 -51.37
CA ALA A 784 -0.53 4.45 -52.28
C ALA A 784 -1.65 3.75 -53.07
N ASP A 785 -1.43 3.54 -54.37
CA ASP A 785 -2.32 2.75 -55.21
C ASP A 785 -3.82 3.19 -55.19
N GLY A 786 -4.07 4.49 -54.95
CA GLY A 786 -5.41 5.09 -54.89
C GLY A 786 -6.14 4.95 -53.55
N LEU A 787 -5.46 4.46 -52.51
CA LEU A 787 -5.96 4.33 -51.14
C LEU A 787 -5.17 5.23 -50.20
N VAL A 788 -5.84 5.74 -49.17
CA VAL A 788 -5.23 6.53 -48.09
C VAL A 788 -5.12 5.64 -46.86
N ASP A 789 -3.89 5.38 -46.42
CA ASP A 789 -3.58 4.66 -45.19
C ASP A 789 -3.27 5.62 -44.03
N ILE A 790 -3.65 5.22 -42.81
CA ILE A 790 -3.38 5.95 -41.57
C ILE A 790 -2.58 5.09 -40.59
N SER A 791 -1.72 5.74 -39.78
CA SER A 791 -0.79 5.04 -38.90
C SER A 791 -1.31 4.85 -37.48
N ARG A 792 -0.93 3.72 -36.85
CA ARG A 792 -1.19 3.42 -35.43
C ARG A 792 0.00 2.67 -34.81
N LEU A 793 0.26 2.88 -33.53
CA LEU A 793 1.26 2.10 -32.79
C LEU A 793 0.63 0.78 -32.33
N VAL A 794 1.15 -0.36 -32.80
CA VAL A 794 0.61 -1.70 -32.52
C VAL A 794 1.69 -2.67 -32.00
N PRO A 795 1.32 -3.71 -31.25
CA PRO A 795 2.27 -4.74 -30.82
C PRO A 795 2.93 -5.47 -31.99
N ASP A 796 4.23 -5.74 -31.88
CA ASP A 796 4.96 -6.56 -32.84
C ASP A 796 4.85 -8.04 -32.45
N ALA A 797 4.01 -8.80 -33.16
CA ALA A 797 3.77 -10.20 -32.85
C ALA A 797 5.05 -11.06 -32.92
N THR A 798 5.92 -10.81 -33.90
CA THR A 798 7.13 -11.60 -34.14
C THR A 798 8.15 -11.37 -33.03
N LEU A 799 8.48 -10.11 -32.74
CA LEU A 799 9.46 -9.79 -31.70
C LEU A 799 8.95 -10.15 -30.30
N ASN A 800 7.66 -10.00 -30.02
CA ASN A 800 7.08 -10.44 -28.75
C ASN A 800 7.03 -11.97 -28.62
N GLN A 801 6.96 -12.72 -29.72
CA GLN A 801 7.06 -14.19 -29.67
C GLN A 801 8.49 -14.66 -29.40
N GLU A 802 9.48 -13.99 -29.97
CA GLU A 802 10.89 -14.40 -29.90
C GLU A 802 11.61 -13.87 -28.65
N TYR A 803 11.33 -12.62 -28.26
CA TYR A 803 12.02 -11.93 -27.17
C TYR A 803 11.09 -11.53 -26.02
N GLY A 804 9.79 -11.83 -26.16
CA GLY A 804 8.83 -11.50 -25.13
C GLY A 804 8.96 -12.39 -23.89
N PRO A 805 8.40 -11.96 -22.76
CA PRO A 805 8.44 -12.66 -21.49
C PRO A 805 7.73 -14.03 -21.52
N GLN A 806 6.97 -14.36 -22.57
CA GLN A 806 6.42 -15.70 -22.76
C GLN A 806 7.50 -16.78 -22.98
N ASN A 807 8.69 -16.42 -23.48
CA ASN A 807 9.84 -17.33 -23.53
C ASN A 807 10.45 -17.64 -22.14
N SER A 808 9.93 -17.01 -21.07
CA SER A 808 10.28 -17.37 -19.68
C SER A 808 9.60 -18.65 -19.19
N ILE A 809 8.59 -19.14 -19.91
CA ILE A 809 7.85 -20.35 -19.54
C ILE A 809 8.64 -21.56 -20.07
N PRO A 810 9.14 -22.44 -19.19
CA PRO A 810 9.92 -23.60 -19.60
C PRO A 810 9.12 -24.51 -20.54
N LYS A 811 9.71 -24.91 -21.67
CA LYS A 811 9.12 -25.87 -22.61
C LYS A 811 9.82 -27.22 -22.49
N ALA A 812 9.04 -28.30 -22.54
CA ALA A 812 9.58 -29.65 -22.60
C ALA A 812 10.41 -29.80 -23.90
N THR A 813 11.70 -30.09 -23.76
CA THR A 813 12.64 -30.20 -24.87
C THR A 813 13.45 -31.48 -24.67
N PRO A 814 13.62 -32.33 -25.70
CA PRO A 814 14.50 -33.49 -25.60
C PRO A 814 15.95 -33.04 -25.44
N PHE A 815 16.71 -33.69 -24.55
CA PHE A 815 18.13 -33.44 -24.36
C PHE A 815 18.97 -34.65 -24.76
N LYS A 816 20.22 -34.42 -25.14
CA LYS A 816 21.22 -35.46 -25.42
C LYS A 816 22.11 -35.66 -24.19
N PRO A 817 22.61 -36.88 -23.92
CA PRO A 817 23.55 -37.12 -22.81
C PRO A 817 24.86 -36.32 -22.88
N SER A 818 25.21 -35.79 -24.05
CA SER A 818 26.36 -34.91 -24.27
C SER A 818 26.09 -33.44 -23.94
N ASP A 819 24.82 -33.05 -23.74
CA ASP A 819 24.47 -31.66 -23.51
C ASP A 819 24.96 -31.22 -22.12
N LYS A 820 25.60 -30.05 -22.08
CA LYS A 820 26.01 -29.41 -20.83
C LYS A 820 24.80 -28.71 -20.24
N LEU A 821 24.20 -29.30 -19.21
CA LEU A 821 22.97 -28.83 -18.61
C LEU A 821 23.19 -28.59 -17.12
N VAL A 822 22.58 -27.52 -16.63
CA VAL A 822 22.55 -27.17 -15.21
C VAL A 822 21.12 -26.92 -14.77
N ALA A 823 20.76 -27.48 -13.62
CA ALA A 823 19.45 -27.29 -13.01
C ALA A 823 19.38 -25.94 -12.29
N THR A 824 18.28 -25.23 -12.50
CA THR A 824 17.90 -24.02 -11.78
C THR A 824 16.52 -24.21 -11.14
N ALA A 825 16.39 -23.91 -9.86
CA ALA A 825 15.11 -23.93 -9.16
C ALA A 825 14.38 -22.59 -9.34
N LYS A 826 13.17 -22.60 -9.91
CA LYS A 826 12.26 -21.44 -10.02
C LYS A 826 10.90 -21.79 -9.43
N ALA A 827 10.51 -21.10 -8.36
CA ALA A 827 9.17 -21.21 -7.74
C ALA A 827 8.68 -22.67 -7.57
N VAL A 828 9.52 -23.52 -6.94
CA VAL A 828 9.29 -24.97 -6.68
C VAL A 828 9.49 -25.90 -7.89
N LYS A 829 9.70 -25.38 -9.11
CA LYS A 829 10.02 -26.18 -10.29
C LYS A 829 11.52 -26.22 -10.57
N VAL A 830 12.00 -27.40 -11.00
CA VAL A 830 13.35 -27.58 -11.53
C VAL A 830 13.32 -27.37 -13.03
N THR A 831 14.17 -26.48 -13.53
CA THR A 831 14.32 -26.25 -14.97
C THR A 831 15.79 -26.42 -15.34
N PHE A 832 16.06 -27.14 -16.42
CA PHE A 832 17.41 -27.29 -16.93
C PHE A 832 17.66 -26.26 -18.04
N SER A 833 18.81 -25.62 -18.00
CA SER A 833 19.31 -24.73 -19.04
C SER A 833 20.69 -25.17 -19.49
N HIS A 834 21.13 -24.70 -20.66
CA HIS A 834 22.50 -24.88 -21.08
C HIS A 834 23.45 -24.27 -20.05
N ASP A 835 24.49 -25.01 -19.71
CA ASP A 835 25.54 -24.58 -18.82
C ASP A 835 26.62 -23.85 -19.63
N GLU A 836 26.75 -22.55 -19.40
CA GLU A 836 27.69 -21.67 -20.10
C GLU A 836 29.05 -21.58 -19.39
N ARG A 837 29.26 -22.33 -18.30
CA ARG A 837 30.54 -22.36 -17.58
C ARG A 837 31.68 -22.90 -18.46
N ASP A 838 32.85 -22.26 -18.35
CA ASP A 838 34.06 -22.68 -19.07
C ASP A 838 34.80 -23.79 -18.31
N ASP A 839 34.54 -25.05 -18.67
CA ASP A 839 35.12 -26.22 -18.01
C ASP A 839 36.55 -26.59 -18.48
N ARG A 840 37.25 -25.71 -19.20
CA ARG A 840 38.53 -26.06 -19.86
C ARG A 840 39.70 -26.32 -18.88
N THR A 841 39.62 -25.84 -17.65
CA THR A 841 40.72 -25.96 -16.67
C THR A 841 40.29 -26.70 -15.41
N VAL A 842 40.79 -27.92 -15.23
CA VAL A 842 40.66 -28.71 -14.01
C VAL A 842 41.85 -28.41 -13.09
N GLY A 843 41.60 -28.17 -11.80
CA GLY A 843 42.67 -27.94 -10.81
C GLY A 843 43.61 -29.14 -10.66
N ALA A 844 44.79 -28.93 -10.08
CA ALA A 844 45.85 -29.95 -10.00
C ALA A 844 45.40 -31.27 -9.33
N ASP A 845 44.59 -31.19 -8.28
CA ASP A 845 44.07 -32.33 -7.50
C ASP A 845 42.61 -32.67 -7.82
N GLN A 846 42.05 -32.10 -8.89
CA GLN A 846 40.64 -32.24 -9.26
C GLN A 846 40.46 -33.17 -10.45
N ILE A 847 39.23 -33.65 -10.62
CA ILE A 847 38.77 -34.39 -11.78
C ILE A 847 37.48 -33.74 -12.31
N HIS A 848 37.27 -33.85 -13.62
CA HIS A 848 36.02 -33.46 -14.26
C HIS A 848 35.24 -34.73 -14.59
N VAL A 849 34.00 -34.80 -14.13
CA VAL A 849 33.15 -35.99 -14.19
C VAL A 849 31.90 -35.69 -15.01
N GLN A 850 31.64 -36.53 -16.01
CA GLN A 850 30.34 -36.60 -16.65
C GLN A 850 29.39 -37.37 -15.73
N VAL A 851 28.51 -36.63 -15.06
CA VAL A 851 27.58 -37.14 -14.07
C VAL A 851 26.47 -37.90 -14.78
N MET A 852 26.28 -39.16 -14.37
CA MET A 852 25.22 -40.03 -14.88
C MET A 852 24.07 -40.15 -13.89
N LEU A 853 24.40 -40.22 -12.60
CA LEU A 853 23.46 -40.26 -11.49
C LEU A 853 23.87 -39.24 -10.44
N SER A 854 22.90 -38.58 -9.81
CA SER A 854 23.11 -37.72 -8.66
C SER A 854 22.09 -38.09 -7.60
N GLY A 855 22.52 -38.21 -6.35
CA GLY A 855 21.64 -38.41 -5.20
C GLY A 855 20.77 -37.18 -4.98
N VAL A 856 19.50 -37.36 -4.56
CA VAL A 856 18.59 -36.27 -4.22
C VAL A 856 18.13 -36.39 -2.77
N ASN A 857 18.52 -35.41 -1.95
CA ASN A 857 18.34 -35.47 -0.50
C ASN A 857 17.33 -34.42 -0.01
N LYS A 858 16.80 -34.58 1.21
CA LYS A 858 15.83 -33.63 1.81
C LYS A 858 16.37 -32.20 1.87
N GLU A 859 17.69 -32.03 1.98
CA GLU A 859 18.33 -30.72 1.95
C GLU A 859 18.12 -30.00 0.60
N HIS A 860 18.08 -30.73 -0.52
CA HIS A 860 17.77 -30.14 -1.82
C HIS A 860 16.36 -29.55 -1.85
N VAL A 861 15.37 -30.21 -1.24
CA VAL A 861 14.00 -29.67 -1.12
C VAL A 861 14.02 -28.36 -0.34
N LEU A 862 14.78 -28.30 0.76
CA LEU A 862 14.90 -27.08 1.57
C LEU A 862 15.58 -25.94 0.81
N VAL A 863 16.59 -26.22 -0.01
CA VAL A 863 17.20 -25.20 -0.89
C VAL A 863 16.19 -24.74 -1.94
N MET A 864 15.41 -25.66 -2.55
CA MET A 864 14.36 -25.32 -3.52
C MET A 864 13.26 -24.46 -2.92
N GLU A 865 12.86 -24.72 -1.69
CA GLU A 865 11.89 -23.93 -0.92
C GLU A 865 12.45 -22.60 -0.42
N GLY A 866 13.79 -22.43 -0.47
CA GLY A 866 14.49 -21.25 0.01
C GLY A 866 14.65 -21.18 1.52
N ALA A 867 14.52 -22.32 2.19
CA ALA A 867 14.84 -22.43 3.60
C ALA A 867 16.35 -22.51 3.86
N ASP A 868 17.20 -22.75 2.84
CA ASP A 868 18.67 -22.92 2.97
C ASP A 868 19.50 -21.90 2.16
N SER A 869 20.71 -21.59 2.64
CA SER A 869 21.72 -20.69 2.02
C SER A 869 22.66 -21.43 1.08
N LEU A 870 22.60 -22.76 1.03
CA LEU A 870 23.42 -23.52 0.10
C LEU A 870 22.97 -23.27 -1.35
N THR A 871 23.92 -23.09 -2.26
CA THR A 871 23.70 -22.96 -3.71
C THR A 871 23.84 -24.28 -4.45
N THR A 872 24.39 -25.28 -3.77
CA THR A 872 24.74 -26.60 -4.29
C THR A 872 23.54 -27.53 -4.13
N PHE A 873 23.13 -28.15 -5.24
CA PHE A 873 21.98 -29.04 -5.35
C PHE A 873 22.37 -30.48 -5.75
N SER A 874 23.67 -30.75 -5.77
CA SER A 874 24.24 -32.09 -5.91
C SER A 874 25.18 -32.28 -4.73
N HIS A 875 24.95 -33.36 -3.97
CA HIS A 875 25.74 -33.74 -2.79
C HIS A 875 26.51 -35.05 -3.00
N GLU A 876 26.03 -35.89 -3.92
CA GLU A 876 26.57 -37.20 -4.23
C GLU A 876 26.39 -37.45 -5.73
N ILE A 877 27.42 -38.00 -6.36
CA ILE A 877 27.43 -38.27 -7.80
C ILE A 877 27.96 -39.67 -8.10
N TYR A 878 27.53 -40.20 -9.24
CA TYR A 878 28.16 -41.31 -9.94
C TYR A 878 28.35 -40.92 -11.41
N GLY A 879 29.53 -41.16 -11.98
CA GLY A 879 29.83 -40.74 -13.34
C GLY A 879 31.14 -41.28 -13.92
N ALA A 880 31.43 -40.87 -15.15
CA ALA A 880 32.72 -41.16 -15.81
C ALA A 880 33.66 -39.96 -15.73
N VAL A 881 34.93 -40.22 -15.44
CA VAL A 881 35.98 -39.21 -15.49
C VAL A 881 36.28 -38.86 -16.94
N VAL A 882 36.15 -37.57 -17.30
CA VAL A 882 36.43 -37.07 -18.66
C VAL A 882 37.75 -36.30 -18.72
N GLN A 883 38.22 -35.77 -17.59
CA GLN A 883 39.51 -35.06 -17.48
C GLN A 883 40.05 -35.17 -16.05
N LYS A 884 41.37 -35.15 -15.88
CA LYS A 884 42.03 -35.17 -14.57
C LYS A 884 43.13 -34.11 -14.44
N GLY A 885 43.33 -33.64 -13.22
CA GLY A 885 44.45 -32.78 -12.83
C GLY A 885 45.79 -33.52 -12.79
N VAL A 886 46.88 -32.76 -12.78
CA VAL A 886 48.26 -33.28 -12.87
C VAL A 886 48.69 -34.12 -11.66
N ASN A 887 48.12 -33.90 -10.48
CA ASN A 887 48.46 -34.61 -9.25
C ASN A 887 47.57 -35.85 -9.01
N VAL A 888 46.63 -36.16 -9.91
CA VAL A 888 45.70 -37.28 -9.76
C VAL A 888 46.30 -38.54 -10.38
N GLU A 889 46.91 -39.38 -9.52
CA GLU A 889 47.59 -40.61 -9.94
C GLU A 889 46.67 -41.83 -10.01
N VAL A 890 45.79 -42.01 -9.01
CA VAL A 890 45.00 -43.25 -8.83
C VAL A 890 43.82 -43.35 -9.80
N ILE A 891 43.19 -42.22 -10.12
CA ILE A 891 41.98 -42.14 -10.96
C ILE A 891 42.37 -41.75 -12.38
N ASN A 892 41.87 -42.48 -13.38
CA ASN A 892 42.16 -42.24 -14.79
C ASN A 892 40.92 -41.82 -15.59
N VAL A 893 41.15 -41.15 -16.72
CA VAL A 893 40.08 -40.79 -17.66
C VAL A 893 39.41 -42.07 -18.17
N GLY A 894 38.09 -42.11 -18.12
CA GLY A 894 37.25 -43.27 -18.43
C GLY A 894 36.83 -44.10 -17.20
N ASP A 895 37.48 -43.92 -16.05
CA ASP A 895 37.09 -44.62 -14.82
C ASP A 895 35.69 -44.20 -14.36
N ARG A 896 34.95 -45.17 -13.81
CA ARG A 896 33.68 -44.93 -13.13
C ARG A 896 33.96 -44.58 -11.68
N VAL A 897 33.41 -43.46 -11.22
CA VAL A 897 33.63 -42.96 -9.87
C VAL A 897 32.31 -42.59 -9.20
N PHE A 898 32.27 -42.74 -7.88
CA PHE A 898 31.19 -42.28 -7.03
C PHE A 898 31.73 -41.56 -5.78
N GLY A 899 30.96 -40.66 -5.20
CA GLY A 899 31.40 -39.96 -3.98
C GLY A 899 30.71 -38.63 -3.77
N PHE A 900 31.32 -37.79 -2.96
CA PHE A 900 30.80 -36.47 -2.63
C PHE A 900 31.06 -35.47 -3.75
N SER A 901 30.05 -34.67 -4.03
CA SER A 901 30.19 -33.45 -4.83
C SER A 901 29.49 -32.32 -4.11
N ALA A 902 30.01 -31.09 -4.19
CA ALA A 902 29.27 -29.92 -3.75
C ALA A 902 29.22 -28.91 -4.91
N ASP A 903 28.32 -29.17 -5.85
CA ASP A 903 28.07 -28.29 -7.00
C ASP A 903 26.55 -28.14 -7.25
N ARG A 904 26.17 -27.37 -8.27
CA ARG A 904 24.82 -27.36 -8.84
C ARG A 904 24.52 -28.73 -9.44
N LEU A 905 23.25 -29.11 -9.48
CA LEU A 905 22.81 -30.32 -10.18
C LEU A 905 23.05 -30.14 -11.69
N ALA A 906 24.16 -30.68 -12.18
CA ALA A 906 24.64 -30.51 -13.55
C ALA A 906 25.11 -31.85 -14.15
N THR A 907 25.08 -31.95 -15.49
CA THR A 907 25.56 -33.13 -16.24
C THR A 907 27.08 -33.25 -16.24
N PHE A 908 27.79 -32.17 -15.90
CA PHE A 908 29.23 -32.14 -15.73
C PHE A 908 29.56 -31.40 -14.43
N GLN A 909 30.43 -32.00 -13.61
CA GLN A 909 30.86 -31.44 -12.34
C GLN A 909 32.36 -31.65 -12.13
N THR A 910 33.00 -30.66 -11.52
CA THR A 910 34.42 -30.74 -11.14
C THR A 910 34.51 -31.04 -9.64
N VAL A 911 35.18 -32.13 -9.29
CA VAL A 911 35.27 -32.63 -7.91
C VAL A 911 36.72 -32.90 -7.51
N SER A 912 36.98 -32.82 -6.20
CA SER A 912 38.28 -33.20 -5.62
C SER A 912 38.48 -34.71 -5.77
N ALA A 913 39.68 -35.15 -6.18
CA ALA A 913 39.96 -36.58 -6.38
C ALA A 913 39.88 -37.38 -5.07
N SER A 914 40.12 -36.75 -3.91
CA SER A 914 39.99 -37.36 -2.59
C SER A 914 38.54 -37.59 -2.15
N MET A 915 37.58 -36.97 -2.83
CA MET A 915 36.15 -37.00 -2.51
C MET A 915 35.38 -38.06 -3.30
N VAL A 916 36.07 -38.85 -4.10
CA VAL A 916 35.48 -39.92 -4.88
C VAL A 916 36.26 -41.23 -4.73
N GLN A 917 35.57 -42.33 -4.99
CA GLN A 917 36.15 -43.66 -5.10
C GLN A 917 35.84 -44.25 -6.47
N LYS A 918 36.71 -45.16 -6.91
CA LYS A 918 36.51 -45.92 -8.13
C LYS A 918 35.47 -47.01 -7.89
N ALA A 919 34.49 -47.13 -8.78
CA ALA A 919 33.54 -48.23 -8.78
C ALA A 919 34.20 -49.49 -9.38
N GLU A 920 33.96 -50.64 -8.75
CA GLU A 920 34.45 -51.94 -9.18
C GLU A 920 33.53 -52.61 -10.21
N GLN A 921 34.05 -53.68 -10.83
CA GLN A 921 33.32 -54.43 -11.83
C GLN A 921 32.27 -55.33 -11.14
N GLY A 922 31.00 -54.94 -11.24
CA GLY A 922 29.88 -55.65 -10.61
C GLY A 922 29.06 -54.77 -9.67
N ASP A 923 29.58 -53.58 -9.33
CA ASP A 923 28.86 -52.60 -8.54
C ASP A 923 27.60 -52.11 -9.25
N VAL A 924 26.54 -51.91 -8.48
CA VAL A 924 25.28 -51.34 -8.96
C VAL A 924 25.34 -49.81 -8.79
N PRO A 925 25.37 -49.01 -9.88
CA PRO A 925 25.52 -47.56 -9.81
C PRO A 925 24.45 -46.86 -8.96
N GLU A 926 23.22 -47.33 -9.04
CA GLU A 926 22.07 -46.81 -8.30
C GLU A 926 22.20 -47.03 -6.79
N GLU A 927 22.89 -48.08 -6.36
CA GLU A 927 23.19 -48.32 -4.95
C GLU A 927 24.35 -47.45 -4.49
N LEU A 928 25.46 -47.45 -5.24
CA LEU A 928 26.68 -46.70 -4.90
C LEU A 928 26.42 -45.21 -4.69
N VAL A 929 25.59 -44.58 -5.51
CA VAL A 929 25.33 -43.12 -5.41
C VAL A 929 24.62 -42.73 -4.11
N THR A 930 24.02 -43.68 -3.38
CA THR A 930 23.27 -43.43 -2.13
C THR A 930 24.07 -43.64 -0.85
N LEU A 931 25.27 -44.22 -0.96
CA LEU A 931 26.08 -44.63 0.21
C LEU A 931 26.86 -43.48 0.86
N PRO A 932 27.56 -42.59 0.13
CA PRO A 932 28.53 -41.67 0.71
C PRO A 932 28.01 -40.84 1.88
N LEU A 933 26.92 -40.09 1.66
CA LEU A 933 26.33 -39.19 2.65
C LEU A 933 25.70 -39.96 3.79
N ALA A 934 25.00 -41.05 3.49
CA ALA A 934 24.38 -41.92 4.49
C ALA A 934 25.42 -42.46 5.49
N TYR A 935 26.49 -43.06 4.98
CA TYR A 935 27.53 -43.67 5.81
C TYR A 935 28.43 -42.64 6.47
N ALA A 936 28.82 -41.55 5.80
CA ALA A 936 29.57 -40.47 6.46
C ALA A 936 28.80 -39.86 7.62
N THR A 937 27.48 -39.70 7.48
CA THR A 937 26.60 -39.22 8.55
C THR A 937 26.61 -40.20 9.74
N ALA A 938 26.44 -41.50 9.48
CA ALA A 938 26.43 -42.53 10.52
C ALA A 938 27.80 -42.68 11.22
N ILE A 939 28.89 -42.73 10.46
CA ILE A 939 30.26 -42.89 10.97
C ILE A 939 30.67 -41.66 11.79
N HIS A 940 30.42 -40.45 11.29
CA HIS A 940 30.74 -39.26 12.05
C HIS A 940 29.91 -39.16 13.34
N GLY A 941 28.59 -39.38 13.24
CA GLY A 941 27.70 -39.27 14.39
C GLY A 941 27.94 -40.34 15.45
N LEU A 942 28.01 -41.62 15.07
CA LEU A 942 28.09 -42.74 16.02
C LEU A 942 29.54 -43.04 16.43
N THR A 943 30.49 -43.08 15.50
CA THR A 943 31.87 -43.48 15.79
C THR A 943 32.71 -42.30 16.25
N THR A 944 32.59 -41.13 15.61
CA THR A 944 33.47 -39.98 15.90
C THR A 944 32.95 -39.13 17.07
N LEU A 945 31.67 -38.75 17.03
CA LEU A 945 31.05 -37.87 18.02
C LEU A 945 30.54 -38.64 19.24
N ALA A 946 29.64 -39.61 19.04
CA ALA A 946 29.08 -40.38 20.15
C ALA A 946 30.08 -41.37 20.73
N ARG A 947 31.05 -41.86 19.93
CA ARG A 947 31.98 -42.94 20.30
C ARG A 947 31.24 -44.12 20.92
N VAL A 948 30.28 -44.67 20.18
CA VAL A 948 29.46 -45.79 20.65
C VAL A 948 30.37 -46.95 21.06
N GLU A 949 30.08 -47.55 22.22
CA GLU A 949 30.76 -48.73 22.74
C GLU A 949 29.86 -49.97 22.67
N ALA A 950 30.48 -51.15 22.74
CA ALA A 950 29.74 -52.42 22.74
C ALA A 950 28.83 -52.52 23.98
N GLY A 951 27.57 -52.89 23.77
CA GLY A 951 26.58 -53.05 24.85
C GLY A 951 25.78 -51.79 25.21
N GLU A 952 26.15 -50.61 24.71
CA GLU A 952 25.35 -49.39 24.86
C GLU A 952 24.01 -49.49 24.12
N ILE A 953 22.98 -48.82 24.63
CA ILE A 953 21.68 -48.72 23.96
C ILE A 953 21.65 -47.51 23.02
N VAL A 954 21.50 -47.78 21.73
CA VAL A 954 21.38 -46.76 20.68
C VAL A 954 19.92 -46.70 20.21
N LEU A 955 19.28 -45.54 20.37
CA LEU A 955 17.93 -45.27 19.85
C LEU A 955 18.02 -44.41 18.59
N ILE A 956 17.57 -44.94 17.46
CA ILE A 956 17.52 -44.26 16.17
C ILE A 956 16.09 -43.72 15.97
N LEU A 957 15.93 -42.39 15.88
CA LEU A 957 14.63 -41.71 15.95
C LEU A 957 13.86 -41.59 14.63
N HIS A 958 14.42 -42.02 13.50
CA HIS A 958 13.75 -41.92 12.21
C HIS A 958 13.72 -43.29 11.54
N GLY A 959 12.53 -43.69 11.06
CA GLY A 959 12.35 -44.89 10.26
C GLY A 959 13.20 -44.83 8.99
N THR A 960 13.77 -45.94 8.58
CA THR A 960 14.93 -46.02 7.66
C THR A 960 14.84 -45.10 6.43
N GLY A 961 15.47 -43.93 6.51
CA GLY A 961 16.11 -43.29 5.37
C GLY A 961 17.57 -43.73 5.31
N ASP A 962 18.30 -43.36 4.27
CA ASP A 962 19.63 -43.93 3.98
C ASP A 962 20.61 -43.74 5.15
N SER A 963 20.65 -42.55 5.78
CA SER A 963 21.47 -42.31 6.97
C SER A 963 21.03 -43.11 8.20
N GLY A 964 19.73 -43.41 8.33
CA GLY A 964 19.20 -44.26 9.42
C GLY A 964 19.56 -45.73 9.21
N ALA A 965 19.46 -46.22 7.98
CA ALA A 965 19.92 -47.54 7.55
C ALA A 965 21.43 -47.73 7.80
N ALA A 966 22.23 -46.73 7.41
CA ALA A 966 23.66 -46.73 7.71
C ALA A 966 23.92 -46.73 9.22
N ALA A 967 23.16 -45.95 10.00
CA ALA A 967 23.28 -45.93 11.46
C ALA A 967 22.96 -47.28 12.12
N ILE A 968 21.94 -48.00 11.63
CA ILE A 968 21.64 -49.37 12.08
C ILE A 968 22.85 -50.29 11.82
N THR A 969 23.39 -50.22 10.61
CA THR A 969 24.51 -51.06 10.17
C THR A 969 25.76 -50.79 11.01
N ILE A 970 26.12 -49.52 11.22
CA ILE A 970 27.27 -49.11 12.04
C ILE A 970 27.05 -49.49 13.51
N SER A 971 25.85 -49.29 14.06
CA SER A 971 25.51 -49.66 15.43
C SER A 971 25.63 -51.18 15.67
N LYS A 972 25.15 -52.00 14.73
CA LYS A 972 25.32 -53.47 14.75
C LYS A 972 26.79 -53.87 14.66
N LYS A 973 27.59 -53.23 13.79
CA LYS A 973 29.04 -53.49 13.66
C LYS A 973 29.80 -53.21 14.96
N THR A 974 29.37 -52.20 15.72
CA THR A 974 29.92 -51.84 17.04
C THR A 974 29.38 -52.72 18.19
N LYS A 975 28.46 -53.66 17.92
CA LYS A 975 27.81 -54.53 18.91
C LYS A 975 27.00 -53.76 19.96
N ALA A 976 26.41 -52.64 19.58
CA ALA A 976 25.48 -51.88 20.42
C ALA A 976 24.05 -52.46 20.35
N GLN A 977 23.28 -52.29 21.42
CA GLN A 977 21.87 -52.67 21.49
C GLN A 977 21.04 -51.64 20.71
N THR A 978 20.69 -51.98 19.47
CA THR A 978 20.10 -51.04 18.52
C THR A 978 18.57 -51.09 18.59
N TYR A 979 17.95 -49.95 18.89
CA TYR A 979 16.50 -49.74 18.84
C TYR A 979 16.16 -48.72 17.77
N VAL A 980 15.07 -48.96 17.03
CA VAL A 980 14.66 -48.09 15.92
C VAL A 980 13.21 -47.67 16.10
N ALA A 981 12.97 -46.35 16.06
CA ALA A 981 11.63 -45.79 16.03
C ALA A 981 11.21 -45.52 14.58
N VAL A 982 10.09 -46.13 14.16
CA VAL A 982 9.54 -46.00 12.81
C VAL A 982 8.18 -45.32 12.83
N ARG A 983 7.68 -44.89 11.67
CA ARG A 983 6.42 -44.13 11.56
C ARG A 983 5.20 -45.02 11.45
N SER A 984 5.37 -46.24 10.94
CA SER A 984 4.25 -47.15 10.69
C SER A 984 4.64 -48.61 10.93
N VAL A 985 3.62 -49.46 11.06
CA VAL A 985 3.80 -50.91 11.25
C VAL A 985 4.39 -51.57 9.99
N GLU A 986 4.05 -51.08 8.80
CA GLU A 986 4.59 -51.56 7.53
C GLU A 986 6.08 -51.22 7.40
N GLU A 987 6.49 -50.04 7.86
CA GLU A 987 7.90 -49.68 7.96
C GLU A 987 8.62 -50.58 8.96
N ALA A 988 8.02 -50.88 10.12
CA ALA A 988 8.61 -51.77 11.11
C ALA A 988 8.95 -53.15 10.53
N ALA A 989 8.03 -53.74 9.76
CA ALA A 989 8.24 -55.03 9.10
C ALA A 989 9.37 -54.99 8.07
N ARG A 990 9.46 -53.92 7.27
CA ARG A 990 10.55 -53.75 6.29
C ARG A 990 11.91 -53.60 6.95
N VAL A 991 11.99 -52.81 8.03
CA VAL A 991 13.24 -52.61 8.78
C VAL A 991 13.69 -53.90 9.46
N ALA A 992 12.76 -54.64 10.07
CA ALA A 992 13.06 -55.94 10.67
C ALA A 992 13.67 -56.90 9.65
N ALA A 993 13.06 -57.01 8.47
CA ALA A 993 13.50 -57.91 7.41
C ALA A 993 14.83 -57.46 6.77
N ALA A 994 15.02 -56.17 6.52
CA ALA A 994 16.20 -55.66 5.82
C ALA A 994 17.48 -55.70 6.68
N PHE A 995 17.35 -55.47 7.99
CA PHE A 995 18.51 -55.33 8.88
C PHE A 995 18.67 -56.48 9.88
N ASP A 996 17.82 -57.51 9.81
CA ASP A 996 17.81 -58.62 10.78
C ASP A 996 17.79 -58.09 12.22
N LEU A 997 16.76 -57.28 12.51
CA LEU A 997 16.50 -56.70 13.82
C LEU A 997 15.30 -57.38 14.47
N PRO A 998 15.39 -57.78 15.75
CA PRO A 998 14.26 -58.35 16.47
C PRO A 998 13.08 -57.37 16.54
N ALA A 999 11.85 -57.88 16.43
CA ALA A 999 10.65 -57.05 16.43
C ALA A 999 10.46 -56.27 17.75
N GLU A 1000 10.99 -56.79 18.85
CA GLU A 1000 11.05 -56.13 20.16
C GLU A 1000 11.90 -54.85 20.14
N ASN A 1001 12.91 -54.78 19.26
CA ASN A 1001 13.82 -53.64 19.14
C ASN A 1001 13.28 -52.54 18.20
N ILE A 1002 12.11 -52.75 17.60
CA ILE A 1002 11.48 -51.80 16.68
C ILE A 1002 10.22 -51.22 17.30
N ILE A 1003 10.15 -49.89 17.38
CA ILE A 1003 9.02 -49.16 17.94
C ILE A 1003 8.16 -48.64 16.78
N PRO A 1004 6.95 -49.16 16.57
CA PRO A 1004 6.18 -48.98 15.32
C PRO A 1004 5.55 -47.59 15.13
N GLN A 1005 5.77 -46.65 16.06
CA GLN A 1005 5.14 -45.33 16.04
C GLN A 1005 6.05 -44.26 16.64
N LEU A 1006 6.22 -43.17 15.89
CA LEU A 1006 7.02 -42.00 16.26
C LEU A 1006 6.11 -40.86 16.74
N ASP A 1007 5.67 -40.92 17.99
CA ASP A 1007 4.75 -39.97 18.63
C ASP A 1007 5.23 -39.55 20.03
N SER A 1008 4.42 -38.78 20.77
CA SER A 1008 4.74 -38.34 22.13
C SER A 1008 4.89 -39.48 23.15
N ASN A 1009 4.41 -40.69 22.84
CA ASN A 1009 4.50 -41.86 23.71
C ASN A 1009 5.71 -42.75 23.37
N LEU A 1010 6.59 -42.33 22.45
CA LEU A 1010 7.79 -43.05 22.04
C LEU A 1010 8.62 -43.54 23.23
N MET A 1011 8.96 -42.64 24.15
CA MET A 1011 9.85 -42.98 25.29
C MET A 1011 9.18 -43.93 26.29
N MET A 1012 7.85 -43.92 26.39
CA MET A 1012 7.10 -44.88 27.21
C MET A 1012 7.25 -46.29 26.64
N ARG A 1013 6.98 -46.45 25.33
CA ARG A 1013 7.11 -47.74 24.62
C ARG A 1013 8.56 -48.23 24.57
N PHE A 1014 9.52 -47.31 24.44
CA PHE A 1014 10.93 -47.64 24.50
C PHE A 1014 11.28 -48.26 25.86
N LYS A 1015 10.87 -47.63 26.97
CA LYS A 1015 11.10 -48.14 28.33
C LYS A 1015 10.42 -49.48 28.58
N GLU A 1016 9.21 -49.70 28.08
CA GLU A 1016 8.51 -50.99 28.18
C GLU A 1016 9.32 -52.11 27.52
N ARG A 1017 9.95 -51.84 26.37
CA ARG A 1017 10.74 -52.81 25.59
C ARG A 1017 12.15 -53.03 26.13
N THR A 1018 12.72 -52.05 26.84
CA THR A 1018 14.07 -52.12 27.41
C THR A 1018 14.08 -52.53 28.89
N GLY A 1019 12.93 -52.87 29.48
CA GLY A 1019 12.83 -53.20 30.90
C GLY A 1019 13.10 -52.00 31.82
N GLY A 1020 12.75 -50.79 31.38
CA GLY A 1020 12.93 -49.53 32.12
C GLY A 1020 14.26 -48.82 31.87
N ARG A 1021 15.16 -49.39 31.07
CA ARG A 1021 16.43 -48.74 30.70
C ARG A 1021 16.19 -47.57 29.74
N VAL A 1022 17.08 -46.58 29.80
CA VAL A 1022 17.09 -45.39 28.94
C VAL A 1022 18.17 -45.52 27.85
N ALA A 1023 18.10 -44.70 26.80
CA ALA A 1023 19.08 -44.73 25.71
C ALA A 1023 20.39 -44.03 26.13
N ASP A 1024 21.52 -44.68 25.85
CA ASP A 1024 22.85 -44.10 26.05
C ASP A 1024 23.20 -43.15 24.90
N VAL A 1025 22.80 -43.52 23.68
CA VAL A 1025 22.97 -42.70 22.48
C VAL A 1025 21.64 -42.57 21.76
N ILE A 1026 21.31 -41.34 21.36
CA ILE A 1026 20.14 -41.06 20.54
C ILE A 1026 20.63 -40.48 19.21
N PHE A 1027 20.25 -41.08 18.10
CA PHE A 1027 20.69 -40.66 16.77
C PHE A 1027 19.50 -40.19 15.92
N SER A 1028 19.54 -38.92 15.54
CA SER A 1028 18.49 -38.27 14.74
C SER A 1028 19.07 -37.71 13.44
N SER A 1029 18.83 -38.41 12.33
CA SER A 1029 19.35 -38.05 11.00
C SER A 1029 18.38 -37.28 10.10
N ALA A 1030 17.18 -36.99 10.56
CA ALA A 1030 16.15 -36.30 9.79
C ALA A 1030 15.20 -35.52 10.72
N TYR A 1031 14.28 -34.73 10.11
CA TYR A 1031 13.30 -33.97 10.87
C TYR A 1031 12.46 -34.87 11.78
N VAL A 1032 12.63 -34.65 13.08
CA VAL A 1032 11.79 -35.17 14.17
C VAL A 1032 11.09 -33.96 14.80
N SER A 1033 9.86 -34.13 15.27
CA SER A 1033 9.15 -33.01 15.88
C SER A 1033 9.90 -32.53 17.13
N PRO A 1034 9.97 -31.20 17.38
CA PRO A 1034 10.67 -30.68 18.55
C PRO A 1034 10.19 -31.29 19.87
N THR A 1035 8.90 -31.63 19.97
CA THR A 1035 8.32 -32.32 21.13
C THR A 1035 8.94 -33.69 21.37
N ILE A 1036 9.10 -34.50 20.31
CA ILE A 1036 9.69 -35.84 20.43
C ILE A 1036 11.19 -35.74 20.75
N SER A 1037 11.93 -34.88 20.04
CA SER A 1037 13.35 -34.65 20.32
C SER A 1037 13.58 -34.17 21.75
N HIS A 1038 12.71 -33.28 22.26
CA HIS A 1038 12.77 -32.79 23.63
C HIS A 1038 12.49 -33.89 24.66
N GLU A 1039 11.47 -34.73 24.44
CA GLU A 1039 11.19 -35.86 25.34
C GLU A 1039 12.31 -36.91 25.33
N CYS A 1040 12.88 -37.19 24.17
CA CYS A 1040 14.04 -38.06 24.05
C CYS A 1040 15.27 -37.49 24.79
N TRP A 1041 15.52 -36.18 24.63
CA TRP A 1041 16.59 -35.48 25.34
C TRP A 1041 16.40 -35.53 26.86
N ARG A 1042 15.20 -35.23 27.36
CA ARG A 1042 14.86 -35.31 28.79
C ARG A 1042 15.10 -36.68 29.39
N GLN A 1043 14.86 -37.73 28.62
CA GLN A 1043 14.86 -39.11 29.09
C GLN A 1043 16.13 -39.90 28.70
N ILE A 1044 17.18 -39.23 28.20
CA ILE A 1044 18.47 -39.84 27.89
C ILE A 1044 19.20 -40.35 29.16
N ALA A 1045 20.14 -41.29 29.02
CA ALA A 1045 20.97 -41.74 30.13
C ALA A 1045 21.85 -40.62 30.73
N ALA A 1046 22.32 -40.82 31.97
CA ALA A 1046 23.44 -40.03 32.48
C ALA A 1046 24.67 -40.25 31.59
N PHE A 1047 25.41 -39.19 31.28
CA PHE A 1047 26.50 -39.22 30.29
C PHE A 1047 26.08 -39.63 28.87
N GLY A 1048 24.79 -39.65 28.57
CA GLY A 1048 24.29 -40.01 27.25
C GLY A 1048 24.62 -38.96 26.18
N ARG A 1049 24.63 -39.38 24.90
CA ARG A 1049 24.98 -38.52 23.75
C ARG A 1049 23.79 -38.44 22.80
N PHE A 1050 23.23 -37.25 22.67
CA PHE A 1050 22.20 -36.97 21.67
C PHE A 1050 22.88 -36.41 20.41
N ILE A 1051 22.84 -37.16 19.32
CA ILE A 1051 23.38 -36.78 18.03
C ILE A 1051 22.23 -36.29 17.14
N GLU A 1052 22.31 -35.02 16.73
CA GLU A 1052 21.38 -34.47 15.76
C GLU A 1052 22.11 -33.99 14.50
N ILE A 1053 21.59 -34.38 13.34
CA ILE A 1053 22.15 -34.03 12.04
C ILE A 1053 21.28 -32.98 11.37
N GLY A 1054 21.92 -31.94 10.84
CA GLY A 1054 21.28 -30.88 10.06
C GLY A 1054 21.29 -29.52 10.75
N ARG A 1055 21.15 -28.45 9.96
CA ARG A 1055 21.27 -27.06 10.44
C ARG A 1055 19.98 -26.48 11.05
N LYS A 1056 18.81 -27.06 10.77
CA LYS A 1056 17.50 -26.38 10.94
C LYS A 1056 16.53 -27.02 11.93
N THR A 1057 16.87 -28.19 12.47
CA THR A 1057 15.97 -28.94 13.36
C THR A 1057 16.42 -28.95 14.80
N GLY A 1058 17.62 -28.41 15.07
CA GLY A 1058 18.15 -28.22 16.41
C GLY A 1058 17.08 -27.68 17.35
N LEU A 1059 16.91 -28.32 18.51
CA LEU A 1059 16.17 -27.71 19.61
C LEU A 1059 16.71 -26.28 19.76
N ARG A 1060 15.84 -25.27 19.58
CA ARG A 1060 16.25 -23.86 19.65
C ARG A 1060 16.98 -23.66 20.97
N ARG A 1061 18.08 -22.88 20.97
CA ARG A 1061 18.93 -22.67 22.17
C ARG A 1061 18.13 -22.33 23.43
N SER A 1062 16.99 -21.64 23.28
CA SER A 1062 16.06 -21.29 24.36
C SER A 1062 15.16 -22.43 24.87
N THR A 1063 15.25 -23.63 24.29
CA THR A 1063 14.34 -24.77 24.50
C THR A 1063 15.06 -26.08 24.87
N LEU A 1064 16.39 -26.08 24.99
CA LEU A 1064 17.13 -27.24 25.48
C LEU A 1064 16.96 -27.35 27.00
N ASP A 1065 16.34 -28.43 27.47
CA ASP A 1065 16.24 -28.72 28.90
C ASP A 1065 17.66 -28.82 29.51
N THR A 1066 17.86 -28.18 30.65
CA THR A 1066 19.13 -28.15 31.38
C THR A 1066 19.34 -29.37 32.29
N LEU A 1067 18.30 -30.19 32.48
CA LEU A 1067 18.37 -31.41 33.28
C LEU A 1067 19.32 -32.48 32.70
N PRO A 1068 19.34 -32.79 31.39
CA PRO A 1068 20.30 -33.77 30.88
C PRO A 1068 21.78 -33.33 30.99
N PRO A 1069 22.16 -32.07 30.68
CA PRO A 1069 23.51 -31.58 30.93
C PRO A 1069 23.94 -31.66 32.39
N SER A 1070 23.03 -31.45 33.35
CA SER A 1070 23.37 -31.51 34.78
C SER A 1070 23.78 -32.93 35.25
N ARG A 1071 23.41 -33.97 34.51
CA ARG A 1071 23.89 -35.36 34.69
C ARG A 1071 24.95 -35.79 33.67
N GLY A 1072 25.64 -34.84 33.05
CA GLY A 1072 26.75 -35.07 32.13
C GLY A 1072 26.36 -35.48 30.70
N ALA A 1073 25.07 -35.43 30.33
CA ALA A 1073 24.66 -35.74 28.95
C ALA A 1073 25.09 -34.63 27.98
N SER A 1074 25.43 -35.01 26.75
CA SER A 1074 25.91 -34.11 25.71
C SER A 1074 24.92 -34.05 24.54
N TYR A 1075 24.65 -32.84 24.06
CA TYR A 1075 23.88 -32.59 22.84
C TYR A 1075 24.83 -32.17 21.73
N LEU A 1076 25.03 -33.03 20.74
CA LEU A 1076 26.04 -32.87 19.69
C LEU A 1076 25.34 -32.73 18.35
N THR A 1077 25.53 -31.59 17.69
CA THR A 1077 24.96 -31.32 16.37
C THR A 1077 26.04 -31.18 15.32
N PHE A 1078 25.77 -31.65 14.10
CA PHE A 1078 26.66 -31.44 12.97
C PHE A 1078 25.91 -31.46 11.64
N ASN A 1079 26.58 -31.01 10.58
CA ASN A 1079 26.10 -31.08 9.21
C ASN A 1079 27.23 -31.55 8.30
N VAL A 1080 26.96 -32.53 7.43
CA VAL A 1080 27.99 -33.14 6.57
C VAL A 1080 28.51 -32.17 5.52
N LEU A 1081 27.69 -31.22 5.06
CA LEU A 1081 28.14 -30.21 4.09
C LEU A 1081 29.07 -29.17 4.73
N ASP A 1082 28.90 -28.88 6.02
CA ASP A 1082 29.89 -28.09 6.78
C ASP A 1082 31.21 -28.86 6.93
N LEU A 1083 31.15 -30.18 7.17
CA LEU A 1083 32.34 -31.03 7.18
C LEU A 1083 33.03 -31.05 5.81
N TYR A 1084 32.28 -31.15 4.71
CA TYR A 1084 32.82 -31.07 3.35
C TYR A 1084 33.59 -29.77 3.13
N ARG A 1085 33.03 -28.63 3.55
CA ARG A 1085 33.62 -27.30 3.34
C ARG A 1085 34.82 -27.01 4.24
N GLN A 1086 34.76 -27.39 5.51
CA GLN A 1086 35.75 -26.99 6.52
C GLN A 1086 36.76 -28.08 6.87
N LYS A 1087 36.40 -29.34 6.68
CA LYS A 1087 37.17 -30.52 7.09
C LYS A 1087 37.13 -31.60 6.00
N GLU A 1088 37.42 -31.22 4.76
CA GLU A 1088 37.42 -32.09 3.57
C GLU A 1088 38.14 -33.43 3.85
N ARG A 1089 39.36 -33.37 4.41
CA ARG A 1089 40.15 -34.56 4.74
C ARG A 1089 39.47 -35.54 5.71
N LEU A 1090 38.73 -35.03 6.70
CA LEU A 1090 38.03 -35.90 7.65
C LEU A 1090 36.89 -36.65 6.96
N LEU A 1091 36.22 -35.99 6.00
CA LEU A 1091 35.11 -36.58 5.26
C LEU A 1091 35.61 -37.57 4.20
N SER A 1092 36.76 -37.34 3.56
CA SER A 1092 37.38 -38.32 2.65
C SER A 1092 37.74 -39.63 3.35
N ASP A 1093 38.17 -39.58 4.61
CA ASP A 1093 38.49 -40.78 5.39
C ASP A 1093 37.24 -41.66 5.63
N TYR A 1094 36.05 -41.05 5.72
CA TYR A 1094 34.79 -41.79 5.86
C TYR A 1094 34.39 -42.54 4.59
N LEU A 1095 34.73 -42.02 3.41
CA LEU A 1095 34.51 -42.76 2.16
C LEU A 1095 35.29 -44.08 2.17
N LEU A 1096 36.55 -44.06 2.60
CA LEU A 1096 37.41 -45.25 2.69
C LEU A 1096 36.94 -46.29 3.70
N THR A 1097 36.05 -45.89 4.62
CA THR A 1097 35.52 -46.76 5.67
C THR A 1097 34.09 -47.26 5.36
N ALA A 1098 33.44 -46.64 4.36
CA ALA A 1098 32.06 -46.92 3.96
C ALA A 1098 31.96 -48.02 2.90
N THR A 1099 33.01 -48.19 2.08
CA THR A 1099 33.27 -49.38 1.26
C THR A 1099 33.95 -50.47 2.09
#